data_AF-A0A9P9SI84-F1
#
_entry.id   AF-A0A9P9SI84-F1
#
_cell.length_a   1.000
_cell.length_b   1.000
_cell.length_c   1.000
_cell.angle_alpha   90.00
_cell.angle_beta   90.00
_cell.angle_gamma   90.00
#
_symmetry.space_group_name_H-M   'P 1'
#
loop_
_entity.id
_entity.type
_entity.pdbx_description
1 polymer ?
#
loop_
_entity_poly.entity_id
_entity_poly.type
_entity_poly.pdbx_seq_one_letter_code
_entity_poly.pdbx_strand_id
1 'polypeptide(L)'
;MAEHQLRRFQCQLCKTTIFDNLIKMRSISFSEEYFNGTHQHDESLKYGERLLPHVVDDFAAKEPDHLAGLTAKYNSTLPMSFTPLTMSELANAVNFTSHWIDNILGKGATNVIAFIGLQDFRYWVMTLAAIKTGHPLLVPSIRNAISNTENLIKSSRCSVLFYSGTGTAIGSQAHALADSMPGLETHVLPTLEEMTSISVPDYPYNKTYAEVKSDTVLIMHTSGSTGHPKPIYINHAVLNRIDMDRFMPEVEGRTNASYYRFRGPLYNGSPFFHLSGVAVGCVSIFFGTTPVIPPPNEPATPKIARDIATSIQLKCILAAPSIIDYIFSEHGEELRDHFAGLGHIAWFGGPLAHSTGNWITTHLPSTDLYQIYGSTEANNTPLLVPPKSHWSYMEFHPLLMPDLEPIFPGSPLHELVIRRHPNPAYAWSTPVFYLFPEKEEWRTRDLFSRCTDPGFSHLWKFESRVDDILILNNALKVNPLHIEVPLLSQPLLKGVMVFGAGKVRCGILLEARDERVLGADEKEEFVESVWPDVVRAHNEVPEHARIHRDLVIVVDPKKPLPRSVKMGVVRSLATTLYAKEIEEVIMAAAGLNTRPVNSNTFSQQLGPDWKAIKLLGTGSNGIVSLWEYHGDSTKAPPITSVAVKQYLSTNLPKPLAEAVWLDALGKLVVMARGTEDAKSPAVLHGQNTTVGLVHYDIKLDNIFIGNRDPDHERYPVLVLGDLGNAMAELKDAVRAI
;
A
#
# COMPACT_ATOMS: atom_id res chain seq x y z
N MET A 1 3.18 41.36 44.79
CA MET A 1 1.74 41.47 45.11
C MET A 1 0.83 41.16 43.92
N ALA A 2 1.19 41.58 42.69
CA ALA A 2 0.43 41.25 41.46
C ALA A 2 0.45 39.75 41.07
N GLU A 3 1.55 39.03 41.26
CA GLU A 3 1.62 37.56 41.01
C GLU A 3 0.72 36.73 41.94
N HIS A 4 0.47 37.22 43.15
CA HIS A 4 -0.31 36.50 44.15
C HIS A 4 -1.83 36.67 43.92
N GLN A 5 -2.24 37.71 43.19
CA GLN A 5 -3.64 37.90 42.75
C GLN A 5 -3.96 37.12 41.46
N LEU A 6 -2.99 36.98 40.53
CA LEU A 6 -3.13 36.13 39.34
C LEU A 6 -3.35 34.65 39.68
N ARG A 7 -2.65 34.12 40.69
CA ARG A 7 -2.86 32.73 41.16
C ARG A 7 -4.20 32.50 41.86
N ARG A 8 -4.81 33.54 42.46
CA ARG A 8 -6.16 33.46 43.05
C ARG A 8 -7.27 33.50 41.98
N PHE A 9 -7.08 34.25 40.89
CA PHE A 9 -8.00 34.29 39.76
C PHE A 9 -8.01 32.97 38.96
N GLN A 10 -6.84 32.35 38.74
CA GLN A 10 -6.73 31.02 38.11
C GLN A 10 -7.40 29.90 38.93
N CYS A 11 -7.37 29.97 40.26
CA CYS A 11 -7.98 28.96 41.13
C CYS A 11 -9.52 29.04 41.15
N GLN A 12 -10.11 30.22 40.94
CA GLN A 12 -11.56 30.37 40.82
C GLN A 12 -12.09 29.91 39.44
N LEU A 13 -11.40 30.22 38.35
CA LEU A 13 -11.73 29.71 37.01
C LEU A 13 -11.62 28.18 36.89
N CYS A 14 -10.63 27.56 37.54
CA CYS A 14 -10.54 26.09 37.58
C CYS A 14 -11.72 25.44 38.33
N LYS A 15 -12.30 26.10 39.34
CA LYS A 15 -13.39 25.49 40.13
C LYS A 15 -14.76 25.61 39.45
N THR A 16 -15.04 26.69 38.73
CA THR A 16 -16.31 26.85 38.01
C THR A 16 -16.33 26.01 36.72
N THR A 17 -15.22 25.99 35.97
CA THR A 17 -15.13 25.26 34.69
C THR A 17 -15.06 23.73 34.87
N ILE A 18 -14.55 23.24 36.00
CA ILE A 18 -14.51 21.80 36.30
C ILE A 18 -15.88 21.28 36.76
N PHE A 19 -16.65 22.07 37.51
CA PHE A 19 -17.99 21.65 37.96
C PHE A 19 -19.06 21.75 36.86
N ASP A 20 -18.98 22.76 35.98
CA ASP A 20 -19.95 22.88 34.87
C ASP A 20 -19.72 21.80 33.79
N ASN A 21 -18.48 21.36 33.57
CA ASN A 21 -18.17 20.26 32.65
C ASN A 21 -18.46 18.86 33.22
N LEU A 22 -18.45 18.69 34.55
CA LEU A 22 -18.84 17.43 35.19
C LEU A 22 -20.36 17.20 35.19
N ILE A 23 -21.16 18.25 35.05
CA ILE A 23 -22.64 18.15 34.99
C ILE A 23 -23.15 17.85 33.57
N LYS A 24 -22.40 18.19 32.52
CA LYS A 24 -22.75 17.85 31.11
C LYS A 24 -22.49 16.38 30.72
N MET A 25 -21.89 15.56 31.59
CA MET A 25 -21.58 14.15 31.33
C MET A 25 -22.68 13.15 31.75
N ARG A 26 -23.90 13.60 32.06
CA ARG A 26 -25.06 12.70 32.18
C ARG A 26 -25.89 12.77 30.89
N SER A 27 -25.87 11.64 30.18
CA SER A 27 -26.53 11.34 28.90
C SER A 27 -26.24 12.32 27.77
N ILE A 28 -25.25 12.00 26.93
CA ILE A 28 -25.33 12.37 25.51
C ILE A 28 -26.49 11.57 24.94
N SER A 29 -27.71 12.09 25.08
CA SER A 29 -28.88 11.54 24.39
C SER A 29 -28.79 12.01 22.95
N PHE A 30 -28.18 11.19 22.10
CA PHE A 30 -28.35 11.33 20.67
C PHE A 30 -29.86 11.16 20.37
N SER A 31 -30.49 12.12 19.72
CA SER A 31 -31.94 12.03 19.44
C SER A 31 -32.21 10.82 18.53
N GLU A 32 -33.22 10.01 18.88
CA GLU A 32 -33.60 8.83 18.09
C GLU A 32 -34.01 9.20 16.65
N GLU A 33 -34.52 10.42 16.42
CA GLU A 33 -34.86 10.95 15.09
C GLU A 33 -33.67 10.94 14.12
N TYR A 34 -32.44 11.17 14.60
CA TYR A 34 -31.24 11.17 13.76
C TYR A 34 -30.78 9.77 13.35
N PHE A 35 -31.18 8.72 14.08
CA PHE A 35 -30.80 7.33 13.79
C PHE A 35 -31.78 6.61 12.88
N ASN A 36 -33.05 7.02 12.86
CA ASN A 36 -34.13 6.30 12.19
C ASN A 36 -34.30 6.63 10.70
N GLY A 37 -33.28 7.17 10.04
CA GLY A 37 -33.08 7.01 8.60
C GLY A 37 -34.13 7.63 7.68
N THR A 38 -34.88 8.64 8.12
CA THR A 38 -35.86 9.34 7.28
C THR A 38 -35.59 10.84 7.19
N HIS A 39 -34.37 11.22 6.82
CA HIS A 39 -34.23 12.56 6.22
C HIS A 39 -34.89 12.50 4.85
N GLN A 40 -36.11 13.03 4.77
CA GLN A 40 -36.68 13.44 3.49
C GLN A 40 -35.64 14.31 2.78
N HIS A 41 -35.39 14.03 1.50
CA HIS A 41 -34.53 14.88 0.69
C HIS A 41 -35.10 16.29 0.74
N ASP A 42 -34.34 17.23 1.31
CA ASP A 42 -34.70 18.64 1.23
C ASP A 42 -34.48 19.07 -0.21
N GLU A 43 -35.57 19.14 -0.99
CA GLU A 43 -35.53 19.53 -2.41
C GLU A 43 -34.99 20.95 -2.61
N SER A 44 -34.92 21.77 -1.56
CA SER A 44 -34.30 23.11 -1.64
C SER A 44 -32.77 23.06 -1.66
N LEU A 45 -32.15 21.95 -1.21
CA LEU A 45 -30.71 21.77 -1.19
C LEU A 45 -30.23 21.05 -2.45
N LYS A 46 -29.23 21.65 -3.12
CA LYS A 46 -28.57 21.06 -4.29
C LYS A 46 -27.50 20.04 -3.89
N TYR A 47 -27.92 18.90 -3.36
CA TYR A 47 -27.01 17.80 -3.02
C TYR A 47 -26.13 17.41 -4.22
N GLY A 48 -24.86 17.09 -3.97
CA GLY A 48 -23.87 16.86 -5.03
C GLY A 48 -23.23 18.11 -5.63
N GLU A 49 -23.78 19.29 -5.32
CA GLU A 49 -23.27 20.60 -5.71
C GLU A 49 -23.04 21.50 -4.48
N ARG A 50 -22.91 20.92 -3.28
CA ARG A 50 -22.69 21.67 -2.04
C ARG A 50 -21.21 21.86 -1.78
N LEU A 51 -20.78 23.02 -1.31
CA LEU A 51 -19.39 23.23 -0.91
C LEU A 51 -19.24 22.93 0.58
N LEU A 52 -18.19 22.17 0.95
CA LEU A 52 -17.94 21.79 2.34
C LEU A 52 -17.99 22.98 3.32
N PRO A 53 -17.40 24.17 3.04
CA PRO A 53 -17.51 25.32 3.93
C PRO A 53 -18.96 25.79 4.13
N HIS A 54 -19.78 25.82 3.07
CA HIS A 54 -21.19 26.18 3.18
C HIS A 54 -21.97 25.18 4.02
N VAL A 55 -21.72 23.89 3.84
CA VAL A 55 -22.39 22.86 4.64
C VAL A 55 -22.02 23.00 6.12
N VAL A 56 -20.76 23.29 6.43
CA VAL A 56 -20.33 23.53 7.83
C VAL A 56 -21.01 24.76 8.42
N ASP A 57 -21.01 25.90 7.70
CA ASP A 57 -21.60 27.14 8.19
C ASP A 57 -23.14 26.99 8.38
N ASP A 58 -23.83 26.39 7.40
CA ASP A 58 -25.28 26.13 7.47
C ASP A 58 -25.65 25.15 8.58
N PHE A 59 -24.85 24.09 8.76
CA PHE A 59 -25.10 23.07 9.78
C PHE A 59 -24.81 23.63 11.18
N ALA A 60 -23.74 24.41 11.36
CA ALA A 60 -23.48 25.12 12.60
C ALA A 60 -24.59 26.13 12.96
N ALA A 61 -25.20 26.79 11.97
CA ALA A 61 -26.30 27.72 12.20
C ALA A 61 -27.61 27.01 12.60
N LYS A 62 -27.88 25.82 12.05
CA LYS A 62 -29.10 25.05 12.31
C LYS A 62 -29.00 24.17 13.55
N GLU A 63 -27.86 23.52 13.75
CA GLU A 63 -27.62 22.53 14.81
C GLU A 63 -26.23 22.74 15.44
N PRO A 64 -26.03 23.85 16.17
CA PRO A 64 -24.71 24.25 16.68
C PRO A 64 -24.06 23.21 17.60
N ASP A 65 -24.87 22.51 18.41
CA ASP A 65 -24.43 21.53 19.39
C ASP A 65 -24.20 20.12 18.81
N HIS A 66 -24.49 19.90 17.52
CA HIS A 66 -24.24 18.61 16.89
C HIS A 66 -22.75 18.27 16.94
N LEU A 67 -22.41 17.02 17.24
CA LEU A 67 -21.03 16.58 17.36
C LEU A 67 -20.42 16.31 15.98
N ALA A 68 -19.54 17.20 15.54
CA ALA A 68 -18.67 17.00 14.38
C ALA A 68 -17.68 15.86 14.63
N GLY A 69 -17.25 15.64 15.87
CA GLY A 69 -16.38 14.52 16.21
C GLY A 69 -16.06 14.40 17.70
N LEU A 70 -15.41 13.28 18.06
CA LEU A 70 -14.97 12.95 19.41
C LEU A 70 -13.50 12.52 19.38
N THR A 71 -12.67 13.13 20.22
CA THR A 71 -11.27 12.73 20.39
C THR A 71 -11.09 11.99 21.71
N ALA A 72 -10.57 10.76 21.69
CA ALA A 72 -10.26 10.04 22.91
C ALA A 72 -9.12 10.73 23.69
N LYS A 73 -9.25 10.86 25.01
CA LYS A 73 -8.22 11.46 25.86
C LYS A 73 -7.12 10.46 26.18
N TYR A 74 -5.87 10.94 26.21
CA TYR A 74 -4.72 10.14 26.62
C TYR A 74 -4.78 9.78 28.11
N ASN A 75 -4.23 8.61 28.48
CA ASN A 75 -4.15 8.11 29.86
C ASN A 75 -5.49 8.09 30.63
N SER A 76 -6.62 8.01 29.95
CA SER A 76 -7.90 7.80 30.61
C SER A 76 -7.99 6.37 31.16
N THR A 77 -8.48 6.22 32.39
CA THR A 77 -8.97 4.93 32.89
C THR A 77 -10.12 4.44 32.02
N LEU A 78 -10.34 3.13 31.91
CA LEU A 78 -11.55 2.62 31.27
C LEU A 78 -12.78 2.85 32.19
N PRO A 79 -13.92 3.34 31.68
CA PRO A 79 -14.16 3.78 30.29
C PRO A 79 -13.43 5.10 29.96
N MET A 80 -12.86 5.15 28.75
CA MET A 80 -12.16 6.32 28.21
C MET A 80 -13.05 7.56 28.23
N SER A 81 -12.40 8.71 28.47
CA SER A 81 -13.03 10.02 28.34
C SER A 81 -12.77 10.60 26.96
N PHE A 82 -13.70 11.43 26.47
CA PHE A 82 -13.62 12.03 25.14
C PHE A 82 -13.68 13.57 25.23
N THR A 83 -13.01 14.24 24.31
CA THR A 83 -13.17 15.68 24.05
C THR A 83 -14.08 15.84 22.84
N PRO A 84 -15.26 16.47 22.99
CA PRO A 84 -16.14 16.74 21.86
C PRO A 84 -15.62 17.90 21.01
N LEU A 85 -16.01 17.89 19.73
CA LEU A 85 -15.96 19.03 18.83
C LEU A 85 -17.37 19.20 18.26
N THR A 86 -18.02 20.34 18.54
CA THR A 86 -19.34 20.65 17.99
C THR A 86 -19.24 21.27 16.59
N MET A 87 -20.35 21.32 15.85
CA MET A 87 -20.42 21.99 14.55
C MET A 87 -20.15 23.49 14.67
N SER A 88 -20.64 24.16 15.73
CA SER A 88 -20.33 25.57 15.98
C SER A 88 -18.84 25.81 16.30
N GLU A 89 -18.23 24.92 17.06
CA GLU A 89 -16.79 24.98 17.36
C GLU A 89 -15.95 24.75 16.11
N LEU A 90 -16.34 23.79 15.25
CA LEU A 90 -15.70 23.55 13.96
C LEU A 90 -15.81 24.79 13.06
N ALA A 91 -17.00 25.38 12.91
CA ALA A 91 -17.20 26.58 12.10
C ALA A 91 -16.37 27.77 12.61
N ASN A 92 -16.33 28.00 13.93
CA ASN A 92 -15.49 29.03 14.53
C ASN A 92 -14.01 28.77 14.27
N ALA A 93 -13.54 27.52 14.45
CA ALA A 93 -12.14 27.16 14.20
C ALA A 93 -11.74 27.38 12.73
N VAL A 94 -12.65 27.12 11.79
CA VAL A 94 -12.45 27.40 10.35
C VAL A 94 -12.36 28.89 10.09
N ASN A 95 -13.27 29.69 10.65
CA ASN A 95 -13.24 31.15 10.50
C ASN A 95 -11.96 31.74 11.12
N PHE A 96 -11.60 31.31 12.33
CA PHE A 96 -10.37 31.71 13.01
C PHE A 96 -9.15 31.42 12.15
N THR A 97 -9.06 30.19 11.64
CA THR A 97 -7.92 29.75 10.84
C THR A 97 -7.87 30.45 9.48
N SER A 98 -9.02 30.80 8.90
CA SER A 98 -9.08 31.55 7.64
C SER A 98 -8.51 32.97 7.80
N HIS A 99 -8.92 33.70 8.84
CA HIS A 99 -8.33 35.00 9.17
C HIS A 99 -6.84 34.89 9.52
N TRP A 100 -6.46 33.82 10.21
CA TRP A 100 -5.07 33.57 10.59
C TRP A 100 -4.17 33.30 9.37
N ILE A 101 -4.62 32.50 8.41
CA ILE A 101 -3.90 32.25 7.14
C ILE A 101 -3.73 33.57 6.37
N ASP A 102 -4.80 34.37 6.22
CA ASP A 102 -4.73 35.67 5.53
C ASP A 102 -3.78 36.66 6.21
N ASN A 103 -3.66 36.63 7.54
CA ASN A 103 -2.72 37.47 8.28
C ASN A 103 -1.25 37.09 8.03
N ILE A 104 -0.98 35.82 7.70
CA ILE A 104 0.37 35.34 7.42
C ILE A 104 0.72 35.55 5.95
N LEU A 105 -0.15 35.14 5.04
CA LEU A 105 0.13 35.08 3.60
C LEU A 105 -0.29 36.34 2.83
N GLY A 106 -1.13 37.16 3.45
CA GLY A 106 -1.80 38.26 2.78
C GLY A 106 -3.06 37.82 2.06
N LYS A 107 -4.12 38.61 2.19
CA LYS A 107 -5.42 38.34 1.58
C LYS A 107 -5.33 38.26 0.06
N GLY A 108 -5.91 37.20 -0.52
CA GLY A 108 -5.97 36.97 -1.97
C GLY A 108 -4.75 36.25 -2.55
N ALA A 109 -3.80 35.81 -1.73
CA ALA A 109 -2.80 34.85 -2.15
C ALA A 109 -3.47 33.51 -2.53
N THR A 110 -2.91 32.79 -3.50
CA THR A 110 -3.47 31.50 -3.98
C THR A 110 -2.38 30.44 -4.17
N ASN A 111 -1.23 30.62 -3.51
CA ASN A 111 -0.12 29.66 -3.55
C ASN A 111 -0.52 28.34 -2.86
N VAL A 112 0.15 27.25 -3.23
CA VAL A 112 0.02 25.99 -2.51
C VAL A 112 0.63 26.14 -1.11
N ILE A 113 -0.09 25.63 -0.12
CA ILE A 113 0.35 25.54 1.28
C ILE A 113 0.38 24.07 1.70
N ALA A 114 1.23 23.72 2.67
CA ALA A 114 1.31 22.37 3.20
C ALA A 114 0.93 22.32 4.68
N PHE A 115 0.37 21.19 5.12
CA PHE A 115 0.13 20.91 6.54
C PHE A 115 0.61 19.52 6.93
N ILE A 116 1.45 19.45 7.98
CA ILE A 116 1.79 18.21 8.71
C ILE A 116 1.48 18.38 10.19
N GLY A 117 0.70 17.48 10.76
CA GLY A 117 0.26 17.65 12.14
C GLY A 117 -0.15 16.37 12.85
N LEU A 118 -0.39 16.52 14.15
CA LEU A 118 -1.00 15.51 15.02
C LEU A 118 -2.32 15.00 14.42
N GLN A 119 -2.65 13.73 14.70
CA GLN A 119 -3.85 13.08 14.17
C GLN A 119 -5.11 13.59 14.89
N ASP A 120 -5.54 14.80 14.57
CA ASP A 120 -6.74 15.46 15.10
C ASP A 120 -7.49 16.31 14.07
N PHE A 121 -8.60 16.93 14.50
CA PHE A 121 -9.50 17.69 13.64
C PHE A 121 -8.89 18.97 13.03
N ARG A 122 -7.65 19.36 13.38
CA ARG A 122 -6.96 20.47 12.69
C ARG A 122 -6.72 20.19 11.21
N TYR A 123 -6.63 18.92 10.79
CA TYR A 123 -6.62 18.60 9.36
C TYR A 123 -7.90 19.05 8.65
N TRP A 124 -9.06 18.91 9.29
CA TRP A 124 -10.34 19.36 8.72
C TRP A 124 -10.43 20.88 8.72
N VAL A 125 -10.05 21.51 9.85
CA VAL A 125 -10.01 22.98 9.98
C VAL A 125 -9.11 23.58 8.91
N MET A 126 -7.89 23.06 8.74
CA MET A 126 -6.95 23.51 7.71
C MET A 126 -7.50 23.32 6.29
N THR A 127 -8.11 22.17 6.01
CA THR A 127 -8.70 21.92 4.69
C THR A 127 -9.80 22.93 4.37
N LEU A 128 -10.73 23.15 5.30
CA LEU A 128 -11.85 24.07 5.12
C LEU A 128 -11.39 25.54 5.06
N ALA A 129 -10.44 25.93 5.90
CA ALA A 129 -9.87 27.27 5.89
C ALA A 129 -9.07 27.54 4.61
N ALA A 130 -8.30 26.56 4.11
CA ALA A 130 -7.60 26.64 2.83
C ALA A 130 -8.57 26.81 1.66
N ILE A 131 -9.72 26.12 1.67
CA ILE A 131 -10.80 26.35 0.70
C ILE A 131 -11.32 27.80 0.81
N LYS A 132 -11.67 28.27 2.02
CA LYS A 132 -12.22 29.63 2.21
C LYS A 132 -11.27 30.72 1.74
N THR A 133 -9.96 30.50 1.88
CA THR A 133 -8.89 31.45 1.53
C THR A 133 -8.35 31.28 0.10
N GLY A 134 -8.72 30.20 -0.61
CA GLY A 134 -8.34 29.98 -2.01
C GLY A 134 -6.97 29.30 -2.21
N HIS A 135 -6.49 28.55 -1.21
CA HIS A 135 -5.23 27.83 -1.26
C HIS A 135 -5.43 26.31 -1.45
N PRO A 136 -4.77 25.69 -2.44
CA PRO A 136 -4.64 24.23 -2.46
C PRO A 136 -3.79 23.75 -1.29
N LEU A 137 -4.30 22.77 -0.53
CA LEU A 137 -3.61 22.24 0.65
C LEU A 137 -2.92 20.91 0.35
N LEU A 138 -1.58 20.90 0.36
CA LEU A 138 -0.77 19.69 0.38
C LEU A 138 -0.82 19.05 1.77
N VAL A 139 -1.14 17.75 1.83
CA VAL A 139 -1.15 16.96 3.08
C VAL A 139 -0.16 15.79 3.00
N PRO A 140 1.14 16.02 3.25
CA PRO A 140 2.14 14.96 3.23
C PRO A 140 1.88 13.95 4.35
N SER A 141 2.32 12.70 4.13
CA SER A 141 2.29 11.73 5.21
C SER A 141 3.39 12.06 6.21
N ILE A 142 3.03 12.14 7.49
CA ILE A 142 4.00 12.25 8.60
C ILE A 142 4.96 11.04 8.69
N ARG A 143 4.67 9.95 7.96
CA ARG A 143 5.52 8.75 7.89
C ARG A 143 6.54 8.81 6.75
N ASN A 144 6.47 9.83 5.90
CA ASN A 144 7.42 9.97 4.80
C ASN A 144 8.82 10.32 5.31
N ALA A 145 9.84 9.76 4.67
CA ALA A 145 11.20 10.28 4.77
C ALA A 145 11.23 11.77 4.38
N ILE A 146 12.17 12.54 4.95
CA ILE A 146 12.32 13.98 4.68
C ILE A 146 12.42 14.23 3.17
N SER A 147 13.33 13.53 2.48
CA SER A 147 13.50 13.65 1.03
C SER A 147 12.23 13.39 0.21
N ASN A 148 11.37 12.47 0.65
CA ASN A 148 10.09 12.22 -0.01
C ASN A 148 9.14 13.40 0.14
N THR A 149 9.10 14.00 1.32
CA THR A 149 8.29 15.20 1.57
C THR A 149 8.86 16.43 0.86
N GLU A 150 10.18 16.59 0.78
CA GLU A 150 10.82 17.64 -0.02
C GLU A 150 10.41 17.56 -1.49
N ASN A 151 10.39 16.35 -2.06
CA ASN A 151 9.98 16.15 -3.44
C ASN A 151 8.51 16.51 -3.66
N LEU A 152 7.63 16.23 -2.68
CA LEU A 152 6.23 16.68 -2.73
C LEU A 152 6.12 18.20 -2.66
N ILE A 153 6.85 18.85 -1.76
CA ILE A 153 6.87 20.33 -1.63
C ILE A 153 7.37 20.96 -2.94
N LYS A 154 8.49 20.46 -3.51
CA LYS A 154 9.04 20.95 -4.78
C LYS A 154 8.09 20.73 -5.95
N SER A 155 7.54 19.53 -6.10
CA SER A 155 6.68 19.17 -7.23
C SER A 155 5.32 19.88 -7.22
N SER A 156 4.81 20.22 -6.03
CA SER A 156 3.59 21.02 -5.86
C SER A 156 3.83 22.53 -5.86
N ARG A 157 5.09 22.98 -5.94
CA ARG A 157 5.48 24.40 -5.83
C ARG A 157 4.98 25.04 -4.53
N CYS A 158 4.95 24.27 -3.46
CA CYS A 158 4.61 24.74 -2.12
C CYS A 158 5.81 25.51 -1.53
N SER A 159 5.53 26.67 -0.93
CA SER A 159 6.55 27.51 -0.28
C SER A 159 6.29 27.75 1.21
N VAL A 160 5.14 27.30 1.74
CA VAL A 160 4.75 27.50 3.14
C VAL A 160 4.29 26.18 3.75
N LEU A 161 4.88 25.80 4.87
CA LEU A 161 4.53 24.62 5.65
C LEU A 161 3.98 25.02 7.03
N PHE A 162 2.70 24.78 7.22
CA PHE A 162 2.06 24.78 8.53
C PHE A 162 2.33 23.46 9.23
N TYR A 163 2.57 23.50 10.53
CA TYR A 163 2.72 22.26 11.30
C TYR A 163 2.17 22.33 12.71
N SER A 164 1.81 21.18 13.28
CA SER A 164 1.45 21.07 14.69
C SER A 164 2.29 20.03 15.43
N GLY A 165 2.12 19.94 16.75
CA GLY A 165 2.87 19.00 17.59
C GLY A 165 4.29 19.47 17.90
N THR A 166 4.48 20.75 18.23
CA THR A 166 5.75 21.27 18.73
C THR A 166 6.27 20.41 19.89
N GLY A 167 7.55 20.01 19.82
CA GLY A 167 8.16 19.11 20.80
C GLY A 167 7.87 17.62 20.59
N THR A 168 7.16 17.25 19.52
CA THR A 168 6.96 15.86 19.08
C THR A 168 7.80 15.54 17.85
N ALA A 169 7.83 14.27 17.42
CA ALA A 169 8.51 13.85 16.19
C ALA A 169 8.03 14.60 14.93
N ILE A 170 6.76 15.04 14.91
CA ILE A 170 6.19 15.80 13.78
C ILE A 170 6.78 17.22 13.74
N GLY A 171 6.92 17.86 14.91
CA GLY A 171 7.61 19.16 15.01
C GLY A 171 9.06 19.07 14.56
N SER A 172 9.78 18.02 14.98
CA SER A 172 11.15 17.75 14.52
C SER A 172 11.22 17.52 13.00
N GLN A 173 10.21 16.86 12.43
CA GLN A 173 10.12 16.67 10.97
C GLN A 173 9.93 18.00 10.23
N ALA A 174 9.10 18.91 10.76
CA ALA A 174 8.93 20.25 10.19
C ALA A 174 10.23 21.06 10.24
N HIS A 175 10.97 21.02 11.35
CA HIS A 175 12.27 21.67 11.49
C HIS A 175 13.30 21.10 10.51
N ALA A 176 13.37 19.77 10.38
CA ALA A 176 14.28 19.13 9.43
C ALA A 176 13.97 19.52 7.97
N LEU A 177 12.70 19.71 7.62
CA LEU A 177 12.30 20.21 6.28
C LEU A 177 12.70 21.68 6.07
N ALA A 178 12.54 22.52 7.09
CA ALA A 178 12.97 23.92 7.03
C ALA A 178 14.50 24.03 6.82
N ASP A 179 15.27 23.21 7.55
CA ASP A 179 16.72 23.17 7.46
C ASP A 179 17.20 22.67 6.09
N SER A 180 16.52 21.68 5.51
CA SER A 180 16.92 21.07 4.23
C SER A 180 16.41 21.82 2.99
N MET A 181 15.43 22.71 3.14
CA MET A 181 14.84 23.48 2.04
C MET A 181 14.93 24.99 2.28
N PRO A 182 16.07 25.64 1.95
CA PRO A 182 16.20 27.09 2.02
C PRO A 182 15.11 27.77 1.17
N GLY A 183 14.22 28.53 1.82
CA GLY A 183 13.08 29.19 1.20
C GLY A 183 11.71 28.58 1.52
N LEU A 184 11.65 27.46 2.25
CA LEU A 184 10.41 26.97 2.84
C LEU A 184 10.11 27.75 4.12
N GLU A 185 9.04 28.55 4.11
CA GLU A 185 8.55 29.22 5.30
C GLU A 185 7.78 28.22 6.18
N THR A 186 7.99 28.25 7.50
CA THR A 186 7.30 27.33 8.43
C THR A 186 6.58 28.09 9.54
N HIS A 187 5.35 27.65 9.85
CA HIS A 187 4.56 28.23 10.93
C HIS A 187 3.94 27.15 11.81
N VAL A 188 4.04 27.36 13.12
CA VAL A 188 3.29 26.56 14.09
C VAL A 188 1.82 26.93 13.99
N LEU A 189 0.99 25.93 13.74
CA LEU A 189 -0.46 26.06 13.75
C LEU A 189 -0.97 26.15 15.20
N PRO A 190 -1.91 27.06 15.51
CA PRO A 190 -2.54 27.14 16.82
C PRO A 190 -3.16 25.80 17.28
N THR A 191 -3.33 25.67 18.59
CA THR A 191 -4.00 24.49 19.15
C THR A 191 -5.47 24.47 18.77
N LEU A 192 -6.07 23.28 18.70
CA LEU A 192 -7.51 23.18 18.41
C LEU A 192 -8.34 23.93 19.47
N GLU A 193 -7.91 23.90 20.74
CA GLU A 193 -8.56 24.63 21.83
C GLU A 193 -8.55 26.15 21.63
N GLU A 194 -7.42 26.72 21.19
CA GLU A 194 -7.36 28.16 20.85
C GLU A 194 -8.29 28.49 19.69
N MET A 195 -8.29 27.67 18.63
CA MET A 195 -9.13 27.86 17.45
C MET A 195 -10.63 27.78 17.76
N THR A 196 -11.04 26.93 18.70
CA THR A 196 -12.45 26.78 19.08
C THR A 196 -12.89 27.79 20.14
N SER A 197 -11.98 28.23 21.03
CA SER A 197 -12.31 29.09 22.17
C SER A 197 -12.27 30.59 21.83
N ILE A 198 -11.46 31.01 20.86
CA ILE A 198 -11.35 32.41 20.47
C ILE A 198 -12.43 32.70 19.43
N SER A 199 -13.49 33.40 19.85
CA SER A 199 -14.55 33.84 18.95
C SER A 199 -14.03 34.89 17.97
N VAL A 200 -14.30 34.68 16.68
CA VAL A 200 -13.94 35.60 15.60
C VAL A 200 -15.15 35.89 14.70
N PRO A 201 -15.13 36.99 13.92
CA PRO A 201 -16.13 37.23 12.90
C PRO A 201 -16.12 36.14 11.82
N ASP A 202 -17.27 35.91 11.20
CA ASP A 202 -17.39 34.98 10.08
C ASP A 202 -16.45 35.37 8.93
N TYR A 203 -15.79 34.36 8.35
CA TYR A 203 -14.97 34.57 7.16
C TYR A 203 -15.85 34.40 5.91
N PRO A 204 -15.98 35.43 5.05
CA PRO A 204 -16.88 35.38 3.92
C PRO A 204 -16.40 34.39 2.85
N TYR A 205 -17.28 33.46 2.44
CA TYR A 205 -17.02 32.56 1.33
C TYR A 205 -18.28 32.40 0.47
N ASN A 206 -18.38 33.18 -0.61
CA ASN A 206 -19.59 33.31 -1.43
C ASN A 206 -19.49 32.58 -2.79
N LYS A 207 -18.49 31.71 -2.95
CA LYS A 207 -18.28 30.93 -4.18
C LYS A 207 -19.34 29.87 -4.34
N THR A 208 -19.84 29.66 -5.55
CA THR A 208 -20.76 28.58 -5.89
C THR A 208 -19.99 27.36 -6.38
N TYR A 209 -20.58 26.16 -6.26
CA TYR A 209 -19.95 24.94 -6.77
C TYR A 209 -19.63 25.02 -8.27
N ALA A 210 -20.52 25.61 -9.07
CA ALA A 210 -20.29 25.76 -10.51
C ALA A 210 -19.01 26.56 -10.83
N GLU A 211 -18.68 27.56 -10.01
CA GLU A 211 -17.47 28.38 -10.17
C GLU A 211 -16.19 27.63 -9.83
N VAL A 212 -16.24 26.75 -8.81
CA VAL A 212 -15.02 26.17 -8.21
C VAL A 212 -14.92 24.64 -8.35
N LYS A 213 -15.86 23.95 -9.00
CA LYS A 213 -15.89 22.47 -9.05
C LYS A 213 -14.58 21.82 -9.52
N SER A 214 -13.83 22.52 -10.37
CA SER A 214 -12.55 22.07 -10.94
C SER A 214 -11.32 22.58 -10.18
N ASP A 215 -11.49 23.49 -9.23
CA ASP A 215 -10.39 24.06 -8.45
C ASP A 215 -9.82 23.00 -7.51
N THR A 216 -8.49 23.00 -7.36
CA THR A 216 -7.81 22.07 -6.46
C THR A 216 -8.06 22.46 -5.01
N VAL A 217 -8.54 21.50 -4.23
CA VAL A 217 -8.77 21.63 -2.79
C VAL A 217 -7.61 21.04 -2.01
N LEU A 218 -7.28 19.79 -2.31
CA LEU A 218 -6.24 19.03 -1.61
C LEU A 218 -5.23 18.50 -2.60
N ILE A 219 -3.97 18.46 -2.19
CA ILE A 219 -2.91 17.72 -2.87
C ILE A 219 -2.53 16.55 -1.97
N MET A 220 -2.92 15.35 -2.38
CA MET A 220 -2.55 14.10 -1.72
C MET A 220 -1.40 13.44 -2.47
N HIS A 221 -0.92 12.29 -2.01
CA HIS A 221 0.15 11.57 -2.69
C HIS A 221 -0.06 10.06 -2.67
N THR A 222 0.49 9.39 -3.69
CA THR A 222 0.59 7.93 -3.71
C THR A 222 1.91 7.49 -3.11
N SER A 223 1.94 6.33 -2.45
CA SER A 223 3.10 5.79 -1.75
C SER A 223 4.26 5.34 -2.66
N GLY A 224 4.32 5.80 -3.91
CA GLY A 224 5.45 5.64 -4.83
C GLY A 224 5.95 4.19 -4.95
N SER A 225 5.20 3.31 -5.62
CA SER A 225 5.67 1.94 -5.90
C SER A 225 6.92 1.86 -6.79
N THR A 226 7.34 2.99 -7.38
CA THR A 226 8.42 3.11 -8.38
C THR A 226 9.43 4.23 -8.09
N GLY A 227 9.40 4.85 -6.90
CA GLY A 227 10.30 5.96 -6.54
C GLY A 227 9.68 6.97 -5.59
N HIS A 228 9.98 8.27 -5.78
CA HIS A 228 9.44 9.35 -4.94
C HIS A 228 7.90 9.44 -5.04
N PRO A 229 7.20 9.79 -3.94
CA PRO A 229 5.75 10.01 -3.96
C PRO A 229 5.33 11.05 -5.00
N LYS A 230 4.21 10.80 -5.68
CA LYS A 230 3.67 11.71 -6.70
C LYS A 230 2.42 12.42 -6.17
N PRO A 231 2.28 13.74 -6.39
CA PRO A 231 1.09 14.47 -6.00
C PRO A 231 -0.13 14.10 -6.85
N ILE A 232 -1.30 14.02 -6.22
CA ILE A 232 -2.63 13.92 -6.83
C ILE A 232 -3.43 15.14 -6.40
N TYR A 233 -3.92 15.91 -7.38
CA TYR A 233 -4.62 17.18 -7.20
C TYR A 233 -6.12 16.94 -7.13
N ILE A 234 -6.66 16.86 -5.93
CA ILE A 234 -8.06 16.57 -5.65
C ILE A 234 -8.86 17.87 -5.71
N ASN A 235 -9.88 17.90 -6.57
CA ASN A 235 -10.76 19.06 -6.73
C ASN A 235 -12.09 18.90 -5.96
N HIS A 236 -12.88 19.98 -5.97
CA HIS A 236 -14.19 20.01 -5.34
C HIS A 236 -15.15 18.92 -5.86
N ALA A 237 -15.13 18.60 -7.16
CA ALA A 237 -15.99 17.57 -7.74
C ALA A 237 -15.69 16.17 -7.17
N VAL A 238 -14.42 15.85 -6.94
CA VAL A 238 -14.03 14.56 -6.34
C VAL A 238 -14.43 14.45 -4.87
N LEU A 239 -14.40 15.54 -4.10
CA LEU A 239 -14.91 15.52 -2.72
C LEU A 239 -16.44 15.44 -2.68
N ASN A 240 -17.11 16.18 -3.58
CA ASN A 240 -18.58 16.16 -3.70
C ASN A 240 -19.16 14.83 -4.16
N ARG A 241 -18.34 13.96 -4.76
CA ARG A 241 -18.70 12.56 -4.98
C ARG A 241 -19.29 11.91 -3.74
N ILE A 242 -18.78 12.23 -2.55
CA ILE A 242 -19.28 11.63 -1.31
C ILE A 242 -20.72 12.06 -1.08
N ASP A 243 -21.08 13.33 -1.30
CA ASP A 243 -22.47 13.78 -1.14
C ASP A 243 -23.43 13.07 -2.12
N MET A 244 -22.93 12.65 -3.29
CA MET A 244 -23.69 11.87 -4.28
C MET A 244 -24.08 10.46 -3.82
N ASP A 245 -23.49 9.92 -2.74
CA ASP A 245 -23.89 8.63 -2.17
C ASP A 245 -25.37 8.58 -1.75
N ARG A 246 -25.99 9.76 -1.52
CA ARG A 246 -27.44 9.93 -1.28
C ARG A 246 -28.30 9.56 -2.49
N PHE A 247 -27.75 9.67 -3.69
CA PHE A 247 -28.44 9.42 -4.96
C PHE A 247 -28.03 8.09 -5.59
N MET A 248 -27.35 7.22 -4.84
CA MET A 248 -27.08 5.88 -5.32
C MET A 248 -28.44 5.18 -5.55
N PRO A 249 -28.74 4.71 -6.77
CA PRO A 249 -30.02 4.10 -7.07
C PRO A 249 -30.32 2.93 -6.14
N GLU A 250 -31.59 2.69 -5.85
CA GLU A 250 -31.99 1.50 -5.13
C GLU A 250 -31.94 0.27 -6.05
N VAL A 251 -31.56 -0.87 -5.49
CA VAL A 251 -31.58 -2.16 -6.16
C VAL A 251 -32.50 -3.06 -5.38
N GLU A 252 -33.54 -3.57 -6.03
CA GLU A 252 -34.58 -4.36 -5.38
C GLU A 252 -33.99 -5.54 -4.57
N GLY A 253 -34.37 -5.63 -3.30
CA GLY A 253 -33.91 -6.68 -2.39
C GLY A 253 -32.42 -6.63 -2.02
N ARG A 254 -31.69 -5.57 -2.40
CA ARG A 254 -30.29 -5.35 -2.03
C ARG A 254 -30.14 -4.06 -1.23
N THR A 255 -29.01 -3.97 -0.55
CA THR A 255 -28.70 -2.81 0.29
C THR A 255 -27.46 -2.11 -0.23
N ASN A 256 -27.54 -0.80 -0.40
CA ASN A 256 -26.43 0.04 -0.80
C ASN A 256 -25.31 0.05 0.28
N ALA A 257 -24.07 -0.27 -0.13
CA ALA A 257 -22.87 -0.16 0.71
C ALA A 257 -22.33 1.28 0.64
N SER A 258 -23.09 2.18 1.24
CA SER A 258 -22.94 3.63 1.07
C SER A 258 -22.59 4.32 2.40
N TYR A 259 -21.72 5.32 2.32
CA TYR A 259 -21.43 6.18 3.47
C TYR A 259 -22.64 6.97 3.95
N TYR A 260 -23.62 7.19 3.06
CA TYR A 260 -24.88 7.83 3.43
C TYR A 260 -25.65 7.05 4.50
N ARG A 261 -25.30 5.80 4.81
CA ARG A 261 -25.94 5.03 5.89
C ARG A 261 -25.24 5.16 7.24
N PHE A 262 -24.04 5.75 7.28
CA PHE A 262 -23.30 5.91 8.53
C PHE A 262 -23.93 6.98 9.42
N ARG A 263 -24.39 6.58 10.61
CA ARG A 263 -25.01 7.47 11.59
C ARG A 263 -24.41 7.25 12.96
N GLY A 264 -24.35 8.32 13.74
CA GLY A 264 -23.83 8.29 15.12
C GLY A 264 -22.31 8.09 15.23
N PRO A 265 -21.86 7.61 16.40
CA PRO A 265 -20.45 7.35 16.68
C PRO A 265 -19.83 6.33 15.71
N LEU A 266 -18.87 6.80 14.91
CA LEU A 266 -18.11 5.99 13.96
C LEU A 266 -16.66 5.90 14.44
N TYR A 267 -16.14 4.71 14.74
CA TYR A 267 -14.71 4.59 14.98
C TYR A 267 -13.94 4.84 13.67
N ASN A 268 -13.02 5.80 13.68
CA ASN A 268 -12.12 6.08 12.57
C ASN A 268 -10.66 5.92 12.98
N GLY A 269 -10.02 4.86 12.46
CA GLY A 269 -8.57 4.67 12.57
C GLY A 269 -7.77 5.24 11.39
N SER A 270 -8.42 5.86 10.40
CA SER A 270 -7.74 6.37 9.19
C SER A 270 -6.97 7.66 9.48
N PRO A 271 -5.71 7.77 9.01
CA PRO A 271 -4.99 9.04 9.04
C PRO A 271 -5.68 10.12 8.20
N PHE A 272 -5.70 11.37 8.68
CA PHE A 272 -6.37 12.47 7.96
C PHE A 272 -5.58 13.05 6.79
N PHE A 273 -4.30 12.71 6.65
CA PHE A 273 -3.51 12.97 5.43
C PHE A 273 -3.75 11.93 4.31
N HIS A 274 -4.60 10.92 4.54
CA HIS A 274 -4.97 9.90 3.57
C HIS A 274 -6.43 10.07 3.13
N LEU A 275 -6.76 9.69 1.89
CA LEU A 275 -8.11 9.88 1.32
C LEU A 275 -9.21 9.32 2.20
N SER A 276 -9.00 8.15 2.83
CA SER A 276 -10.00 7.56 3.73
C SER A 276 -10.30 8.44 4.95
N GLY A 277 -9.31 9.15 5.49
CA GLY A 277 -9.53 10.11 6.57
C GLY A 277 -10.23 11.38 6.09
N VAL A 278 -9.89 11.86 4.90
CA VAL A 278 -10.60 12.99 4.24
C VAL A 278 -12.06 12.63 3.98
N ALA A 279 -12.31 11.40 3.51
CA ALA A 279 -13.65 10.89 3.27
C ALA A 279 -14.48 10.86 4.55
N VAL A 280 -13.91 10.44 5.68
CA VAL A 280 -14.60 10.48 6.99
C VAL A 280 -14.99 11.91 7.38
N GLY A 281 -14.15 12.91 7.12
CA GLY A 281 -14.51 14.31 7.32
C GLY A 281 -15.68 14.75 6.44
N CYS A 282 -15.66 14.38 5.16
CA CYS A 282 -16.77 14.65 4.24
C CYS A 282 -18.06 13.96 4.68
N VAL A 283 -17.98 12.72 5.17
CA VAL A 283 -19.13 11.96 5.69
C VAL A 283 -19.71 12.63 6.93
N SER A 284 -18.87 13.11 7.85
CA SER A 284 -19.32 13.86 9.02
C SER A 284 -20.05 15.15 8.62
N ILE A 285 -19.44 15.95 7.73
CA ILE A 285 -19.98 17.24 7.30
C ILE A 285 -21.26 17.06 6.46
N PHE A 286 -21.26 16.16 5.48
CA PHE A 286 -22.40 16.00 4.59
C PHE A 286 -23.55 15.25 5.23
N PHE A 287 -23.28 14.27 6.10
CA PHE A 287 -24.27 13.30 6.60
C PHE A 287 -24.49 13.32 8.12
N GLY A 288 -23.78 14.17 8.86
CA GLY A 288 -23.94 14.29 10.31
C GLY A 288 -23.39 13.12 11.12
N THR A 289 -22.54 12.28 10.55
CA THR A 289 -21.85 11.22 11.31
C THR A 289 -20.89 11.86 12.34
N THR A 290 -20.64 11.18 13.47
CA THR A 290 -19.72 11.64 14.52
C THR A 290 -18.50 10.72 14.60
N PRO A 291 -17.37 11.04 13.93
CA PRO A 291 -16.17 10.23 14.02
C PRO A 291 -15.54 10.29 15.42
N VAL A 292 -15.19 9.11 15.93
CA VAL A 292 -14.46 8.89 17.17
C VAL A 292 -13.02 8.52 16.80
N ILE A 293 -12.07 9.37 17.17
CA ILE A 293 -10.66 9.21 16.83
C ILE A 293 -9.79 8.90 18.05
N PRO A 294 -8.66 8.19 17.87
CA PRO A 294 -7.65 7.98 18.90
C PRO A 294 -7.07 9.27 19.50
N PRO A 295 -6.34 9.20 20.62
CA PRO A 295 -5.58 10.33 21.15
C PRO A 295 -4.59 10.88 20.11
N PRO A 296 -4.48 12.21 19.90
CA PRO A 296 -3.72 12.77 18.78
C PRO A 296 -2.20 12.50 18.80
N ASN A 297 -1.66 12.24 19.99
CA ASN A 297 -0.23 12.01 20.23
C ASN A 297 0.17 10.54 20.15
N GLU A 298 -0.78 9.62 19.96
CA GLU A 298 -0.54 8.19 19.96
C GLU A 298 -0.90 7.58 18.60
N PRO A 299 -0.18 6.55 18.14
CA PRO A 299 -0.60 5.79 16.97
C PRO A 299 -1.98 5.17 17.18
N ALA A 300 -2.78 5.07 16.13
CA ALA A 300 -4.02 4.30 16.13
C ALA A 300 -3.69 2.79 16.26
N THR A 301 -3.55 2.30 17.50
CA THR A 301 -3.25 0.89 17.78
C THR A 301 -4.53 0.07 17.91
N PRO A 302 -4.47 -1.26 17.67
CA PRO A 302 -5.60 -2.15 17.91
C PRO A 302 -6.12 -2.09 19.36
N LYS A 303 -5.22 -1.95 20.34
CA LYS A 303 -5.57 -1.77 21.75
C LYS A 303 -6.41 -0.51 21.99
N ILE A 304 -6.02 0.64 21.42
CA ILE A 304 -6.80 1.88 21.58
C ILE A 304 -8.17 1.74 20.91
N ALA A 305 -8.25 1.06 19.77
CA ALA A 305 -9.52 0.80 19.11
C ALA A 305 -10.47 -0.06 19.98
N ARG A 306 -9.93 -1.11 20.60
CA ARG A 306 -10.63 -1.94 21.60
C ARG A 306 -11.10 -1.08 22.78
N ASP A 307 -10.20 -0.30 23.37
CA ASP A 307 -10.52 0.54 24.53
C ASP A 307 -11.62 1.59 24.20
N ILE A 308 -11.62 2.16 23.00
CA ILE A 308 -12.71 3.03 22.51
C ILE A 308 -14.01 2.24 22.40
N ALA A 309 -14.01 1.06 21.78
CA ALA A 309 -15.20 0.22 21.65
C ALA A 309 -15.79 -0.21 23.01
N THR A 310 -14.95 -0.39 24.04
CA THR A 310 -15.41 -0.62 25.43
C THR A 310 -16.03 0.63 26.06
N SER A 311 -15.63 1.82 25.61
CA SER A 311 -15.95 3.08 26.31
C SER A 311 -17.13 3.85 25.72
N ILE A 312 -17.48 3.59 24.46
CA ILE A 312 -18.62 4.21 23.77
C ILE A 312 -19.32 3.17 22.88
N GLN A 313 -20.65 3.21 22.85
CA GLN A 313 -21.43 2.34 21.98
C GLN A 313 -21.33 2.81 20.53
N LEU A 314 -20.43 2.19 19.78
CA LEU A 314 -20.20 2.48 18.37
C LEU A 314 -21.39 2.02 17.52
N LYS A 315 -21.74 2.85 16.53
CA LYS A 315 -22.76 2.53 15.50
C LYS A 315 -22.12 2.09 14.19
N CYS A 316 -20.92 2.58 13.93
CA CYS A 316 -20.14 2.23 12.75
C CYS A 316 -18.68 1.96 13.14
N ILE A 317 -18.05 0.98 12.50
CA ILE A 317 -16.60 0.79 12.53
C ILE A 317 -16.09 0.88 11.10
N LEU A 318 -15.19 1.84 10.87
CA LEU A 318 -14.47 1.98 9.61
C LEU A 318 -12.96 1.94 9.87
N ALA A 319 -12.34 0.80 9.53
CA ALA A 319 -10.93 0.59 9.86
C ALA A 319 -10.23 -0.37 8.88
N ALA A 320 -8.90 -0.44 8.98
CA ALA A 320 -8.11 -1.45 8.29
C ALA A 320 -8.37 -2.85 8.88
N PRO A 321 -8.22 -3.94 8.10
CA PRO A 321 -8.41 -5.31 8.56
C PRO A 321 -7.73 -5.63 9.89
N SER A 322 -6.47 -5.23 10.07
CA SER A 322 -5.71 -5.52 11.30
C SER A 322 -6.36 -5.00 12.59
N ILE A 323 -7.13 -3.90 12.51
CA ILE A 323 -7.86 -3.37 13.66
C ILE A 323 -9.13 -4.17 13.90
N ILE A 324 -9.84 -4.53 12.82
CA ILE A 324 -11.10 -5.29 12.89
C ILE A 324 -10.81 -6.72 13.37
N ASP A 325 -9.81 -7.39 12.79
CA ASP A 325 -9.35 -8.72 13.21
C ASP A 325 -9.04 -8.73 14.71
N TYR A 326 -8.29 -7.75 15.19
CA TYR A 326 -7.99 -7.64 16.62
C TYR A 326 -9.25 -7.45 17.49
N ILE A 327 -10.11 -6.49 17.15
CA ILE A 327 -11.32 -6.21 17.95
C ILE A 327 -12.23 -7.43 18.02
N PHE A 328 -12.48 -8.10 16.90
CA PHE A 328 -13.51 -9.13 16.81
C PHE A 328 -12.98 -10.55 17.03
N SER A 329 -11.79 -10.89 16.57
CA SER A 329 -11.24 -12.23 16.80
C SER A 329 -10.64 -12.41 18.18
N GLU A 330 -10.02 -11.36 18.75
CA GLU A 330 -9.40 -11.48 20.07
C GLU A 330 -10.35 -11.04 21.20
N HIS A 331 -11.21 -10.04 20.96
CA HIS A 331 -12.06 -9.43 22.00
C HIS A 331 -13.56 -9.48 21.69
N GLY A 332 -13.98 -10.16 20.62
CA GLY A 332 -15.38 -10.16 20.17
C GLY A 332 -16.35 -10.70 21.22
N GLU A 333 -15.95 -11.76 21.94
CA GLU A 333 -16.76 -12.33 23.03
C GLU A 333 -16.89 -11.38 24.22
N GLU A 334 -15.79 -10.76 24.64
CA GLU A 334 -15.75 -9.77 25.73
C GLU A 334 -16.62 -8.55 25.41
N LEU A 335 -16.56 -8.07 24.16
CA LEU A 335 -17.18 -6.82 23.74
C LEU A 335 -18.56 -7.01 23.10
N ARG A 336 -19.12 -8.21 23.12
CA ARG A 336 -20.39 -8.55 22.45
C ARG A 336 -21.52 -7.59 22.81
N ASP A 337 -21.68 -7.28 24.10
CA ASP A 337 -22.73 -6.37 24.58
C ASP A 337 -22.48 -4.91 24.15
N HIS A 338 -21.21 -4.52 24.00
CA HIS A 338 -20.84 -3.20 23.47
C HIS A 338 -21.20 -3.05 21.98
N PHE A 339 -21.37 -4.18 21.26
CA PHE A 339 -21.78 -4.19 19.86
C PHE A 339 -23.29 -4.31 19.63
N ALA A 340 -24.12 -4.33 20.69
CA ALA A 340 -25.57 -4.49 20.59
C ALA A 340 -26.29 -3.41 19.74
N GLY A 341 -25.62 -2.32 19.39
CA GLY A 341 -26.13 -1.25 18.51
C GLY A 341 -25.30 -1.00 17.24
N LEU A 342 -24.36 -1.89 16.91
CA LEU A 342 -23.46 -1.72 15.79
C LEU A 342 -24.18 -2.04 14.47
N GLY A 343 -24.42 -1.01 13.65
CA GLY A 343 -25.11 -1.16 12.36
C GLY A 343 -24.17 -1.55 11.23
N HIS A 344 -22.93 -1.04 11.24
CA HIS A 344 -22.01 -1.21 10.12
C HIS A 344 -20.58 -1.53 10.57
N ILE A 345 -20.00 -2.54 9.94
CA ILE A 345 -18.56 -2.80 9.93
C ILE A 345 -18.10 -2.73 8.48
N ALA A 346 -17.29 -1.72 8.17
CA ALA A 346 -16.71 -1.55 6.85
C ALA A 346 -15.18 -1.52 6.94
N TRP A 347 -14.51 -2.14 5.97
CA TRP A 347 -13.05 -2.14 5.90
C TRP A 347 -12.55 -1.77 4.52
N PHE A 348 -11.29 -1.38 4.42
CA PHE A 348 -10.66 -1.01 3.15
C PHE A 348 -9.17 -1.35 3.16
N GLY A 349 -8.57 -1.39 1.98
CA GLY A 349 -7.12 -1.45 1.81
C GLY A 349 -6.47 -2.83 1.95
N GLY A 350 -7.22 -3.87 2.27
CA GLY A 350 -6.72 -5.25 2.32
C GLY A 350 -7.81 -6.27 2.64
N PRO A 351 -7.49 -7.57 2.59
CA PRO A 351 -8.42 -8.65 2.96
C PRO A 351 -8.61 -8.70 4.48
N LEU A 352 -9.84 -9.03 4.90
CA LEU A 352 -10.20 -9.33 6.29
C LEU A 352 -10.04 -10.83 6.56
N ALA A 353 -9.60 -11.22 7.76
CA ALA A 353 -9.41 -12.63 8.07
C ALA A 353 -10.75 -13.40 8.03
N HIS A 354 -10.74 -14.59 7.44
CA HIS A 354 -11.96 -15.37 7.24
C HIS A 354 -12.64 -15.76 8.55
N SER A 355 -11.84 -16.10 9.58
CA SER A 355 -12.33 -16.40 10.92
C SER A 355 -13.05 -15.20 11.55
N THR A 356 -12.51 -14.00 11.38
CA THR A 356 -13.08 -12.75 11.88
C THR A 356 -14.42 -12.45 11.22
N GLY A 357 -14.48 -12.45 9.88
CA GLY A 357 -15.73 -12.17 9.17
C GLY A 357 -16.81 -13.22 9.46
N ASN A 358 -16.44 -14.51 9.53
CA ASN A 358 -17.37 -15.57 9.93
C ASN A 358 -17.90 -15.37 11.36
N TRP A 359 -17.03 -14.98 12.30
CA TRP A 359 -17.44 -14.68 13.67
C TRP A 359 -18.44 -13.52 13.69
N ILE A 360 -18.15 -12.43 12.96
CA ILE A 360 -19.03 -11.25 12.88
C ILE A 360 -20.40 -11.64 12.29
N THR A 361 -20.43 -12.33 11.15
CA THR A 361 -21.71 -12.67 10.50
C THR A 361 -22.56 -13.63 11.35
N THR A 362 -21.91 -14.47 12.15
CA THR A 362 -22.59 -15.45 13.01
C THR A 362 -23.13 -14.79 14.28
N HIS A 363 -22.34 -13.93 14.92
CA HIS A 363 -22.65 -13.39 16.25
C HIS A 363 -23.32 -12.02 16.21
N LEU A 364 -23.21 -11.29 15.10
CA LEU A 364 -23.80 -9.98 14.88
C LEU A 364 -24.73 -9.98 13.65
N PRO A 365 -25.85 -10.74 13.69
CA PRO A 365 -26.74 -10.91 12.55
C PRO A 365 -27.52 -9.65 12.14
N SER A 366 -27.51 -8.58 12.93
CA SER A 366 -28.08 -7.28 12.59
C SER A 366 -27.07 -6.29 11.99
N THR A 367 -25.78 -6.60 12.02
CA THR A 367 -24.71 -5.73 11.50
C THR A 367 -24.44 -6.03 10.02
N ASP A 368 -24.32 -5.00 9.21
CA ASP A 368 -23.84 -5.10 7.83
C ASP A 368 -22.31 -5.17 7.83
N LEU A 369 -21.76 -6.17 7.13
CA LEU A 369 -20.32 -6.38 6.96
C LEU A 369 -19.97 -6.30 5.47
N TYR A 370 -19.15 -5.33 5.07
CA TYR A 370 -18.76 -5.16 3.67
C TYR A 370 -17.43 -4.44 3.48
N GLN A 371 -16.75 -4.76 2.37
CA GLN A 371 -15.55 -4.05 1.96
C GLN A 371 -15.91 -2.75 1.23
N ILE A 372 -15.14 -1.69 1.49
CA ILE A 372 -15.07 -0.51 0.65
C ILE A 372 -13.86 -0.67 -0.26
N TYR A 373 -14.10 -0.64 -1.57
CA TYR A 373 -13.06 -0.70 -2.59
C TYR A 373 -12.91 0.66 -3.27
N GLY A 374 -11.66 1.06 -3.47
CA GLY A 374 -11.32 2.35 -4.06
C GLY A 374 -9.82 2.63 -4.06
N SER A 375 -9.46 3.72 -4.71
CA SER A 375 -8.09 4.25 -4.78
C SER A 375 -8.10 5.76 -4.56
N THR A 376 -6.91 6.37 -4.42
CA THR A 376 -6.82 7.83 -4.33
C THR A 376 -7.31 8.49 -5.62
N GLU A 377 -7.07 7.84 -6.76
CA GLU A 377 -7.42 8.28 -8.11
C GLU A 377 -8.91 8.09 -8.42
N ALA A 378 -9.49 6.95 -8.06
CA ALA A 378 -10.86 6.59 -8.43
C ALA A 378 -11.90 6.82 -7.32
N ASN A 379 -11.47 7.28 -6.14
CA ASN A 379 -12.31 7.33 -4.93
C ASN A 379 -12.96 5.95 -4.69
N ASN A 380 -14.06 5.90 -3.94
CA ASN A 380 -14.78 4.66 -3.69
C ASN A 380 -15.70 4.27 -4.85
N THR A 381 -15.64 2.99 -5.21
CA THR A 381 -16.52 2.39 -6.22
C THR A 381 -17.90 2.14 -5.61
N PRO A 382 -19.01 2.42 -6.33
CA PRO A 382 -20.35 2.05 -5.88
C PRO A 382 -20.51 0.54 -5.67
N LEU A 383 -20.86 0.14 -4.45
CA LEU A 383 -21.02 -1.26 -4.03
C LEU A 383 -22.37 -1.48 -3.37
N LEU A 384 -22.78 -2.74 -3.33
CA LEU A 384 -23.87 -3.26 -2.50
C LEU A 384 -23.27 -4.07 -1.34
N VAL A 385 -24.04 -4.20 -0.25
CA VAL A 385 -23.70 -5.09 0.87
C VAL A 385 -23.86 -6.53 0.39
N PRO A 386 -22.79 -7.35 0.39
CA PRO A 386 -22.88 -8.72 -0.07
C PRO A 386 -23.73 -9.56 0.90
N PRO A 387 -24.30 -10.68 0.44
CA PRO A 387 -24.94 -11.65 1.31
C PRO A 387 -23.99 -12.10 2.42
N LYS A 388 -24.48 -12.30 3.65
CA LYS A 388 -23.65 -12.70 4.79
C LYS A 388 -22.88 -14.00 4.58
N SER A 389 -23.44 -14.94 3.81
CA SER A 389 -22.78 -16.19 3.42
C SER A 389 -21.55 -15.98 2.53
N HIS A 390 -21.45 -14.82 1.87
CA HIS A 390 -20.40 -14.44 0.94
C HIS A 390 -19.78 -13.10 1.32
N TRP A 391 -19.73 -12.76 2.61
CA TRP A 391 -19.27 -11.46 3.11
C TRP A 391 -17.86 -11.08 2.60
N SER A 392 -17.03 -12.07 2.27
CA SER A 392 -15.66 -11.88 1.74
C SER A 392 -15.61 -11.48 0.26
N TYR A 393 -16.75 -11.48 -0.43
CA TYR A 393 -16.91 -11.01 -1.80
C TYR A 393 -17.46 -9.58 -1.82
N MET A 394 -17.21 -8.89 -2.93
CA MET A 394 -17.80 -7.61 -3.27
C MET A 394 -18.94 -7.81 -4.26
N GLU A 395 -19.96 -6.97 -4.12
CA GLU A 395 -21.01 -6.83 -5.10
C GLU A 395 -20.98 -5.41 -5.67
N PHE A 396 -20.68 -5.28 -6.95
CA PHE A 396 -20.75 -3.98 -7.62
C PHE A 396 -22.20 -3.58 -7.87
N HIS A 397 -22.50 -2.29 -7.72
CA HIS A 397 -23.83 -1.80 -8.04
C HIS A 397 -24.10 -2.00 -9.54
N PRO A 398 -25.15 -2.74 -9.96
CA PRO A 398 -25.31 -3.20 -11.34
C PRO A 398 -25.44 -2.07 -12.37
N LEU A 399 -26.01 -0.92 -11.98
CA LEU A 399 -26.09 0.26 -12.86
C LEU A 399 -24.79 1.06 -12.94
N LEU A 400 -23.92 0.97 -11.93
CA LEU A 400 -22.76 1.84 -11.75
C LEU A 400 -21.44 1.07 -11.74
N MET A 401 -21.50 -0.22 -12.07
CA MET A 401 -20.37 -1.12 -11.95
C MET A 401 -19.28 -0.78 -12.97
N PRO A 402 -18.01 -0.91 -12.59
CA PRO A 402 -16.92 -0.88 -13.55
C PRO A 402 -16.95 -2.12 -14.45
N ASP A 403 -16.20 -2.06 -15.56
CA ASP A 403 -15.99 -3.21 -16.42
C ASP A 403 -15.00 -4.18 -15.76
N LEU A 404 -15.26 -5.48 -15.93
CA LEU A 404 -14.35 -6.55 -15.49
C LEU A 404 -13.94 -7.38 -16.69
N GLU A 405 -12.69 -7.18 -17.13
CA GLU A 405 -12.17 -7.72 -18.38
C GLU A 405 -11.23 -8.90 -18.14
N PRO A 406 -11.46 -10.07 -18.77
CA PRO A 406 -10.55 -11.19 -18.61
C PRO A 406 -9.15 -10.80 -19.14
N ILE A 407 -8.11 -11.08 -18.34
CA ILE A 407 -6.73 -10.69 -18.70
C ILE A 407 -6.19 -11.41 -19.94
N PHE A 408 -6.82 -12.53 -20.31
CA PHE A 408 -6.65 -13.25 -21.58
C PHE A 408 -7.89 -14.11 -21.83
N PRO A 409 -8.17 -14.55 -23.07
CA PRO A 409 -9.33 -15.39 -23.37
C PRO A 409 -9.40 -16.64 -22.49
N GLY A 410 -10.51 -16.82 -21.76
CA GLY A 410 -10.71 -17.94 -20.84
C GLY A 410 -10.06 -17.79 -19.47
N SER A 411 -9.45 -16.64 -19.15
CA SER A 411 -8.89 -16.41 -17.82
C SER A 411 -9.97 -16.37 -16.73
N PRO A 412 -9.76 -17.01 -15.56
CA PRO A 412 -10.63 -16.83 -14.41
C PRO A 412 -10.47 -15.45 -13.76
N LEU A 413 -9.37 -14.75 -14.06
CA LEU A 413 -9.05 -13.44 -13.51
C LEU A 413 -9.44 -12.33 -14.47
N HIS A 414 -10.07 -11.30 -13.91
CA HIS A 414 -10.55 -10.14 -14.62
C HIS A 414 -9.93 -8.87 -14.05
N GLU A 415 -9.37 -8.00 -14.89
CA GLU A 415 -8.94 -6.68 -14.47
C GLU A 415 -10.13 -5.74 -14.35
N LEU A 416 -10.15 -4.94 -13.29
CA LEU A 416 -11.13 -3.86 -13.12
C LEU A 416 -10.73 -2.64 -13.92
N VAL A 417 -11.63 -2.24 -14.82
CA VAL A 417 -11.45 -1.16 -15.76
C VAL A 417 -12.59 -0.16 -15.58
N ILE A 418 -12.24 1.07 -15.26
CA ILE A 418 -13.20 2.16 -15.09
C ILE A 418 -13.25 2.94 -16.41
N ARG A 419 -14.44 3.10 -16.97
CA ARG A 419 -14.71 3.92 -18.16
C ARG A 419 -15.71 5.00 -17.84
N ARG A 420 -15.75 6.06 -18.64
CA ARG A 420 -16.76 7.10 -18.48
C ARG A 420 -18.15 6.48 -18.54
N HIS A 421 -18.98 6.79 -17.56
CA HIS A 421 -20.34 6.30 -17.57
C HIS A 421 -21.11 6.86 -18.80
N PRO A 422 -21.76 6.01 -19.62
CA PRO A 422 -22.39 6.46 -20.86
C PRO A 422 -23.59 7.39 -20.63
N ASN A 423 -24.28 7.23 -19.50
CA ASN A 423 -25.31 8.17 -19.06
C ASN A 423 -24.68 9.31 -18.21
N PRO A 424 -24.76 10.58 -18.64
CA PRO A 424 -24.22 11.73 -17.90
C PRO A 424 -24.78 11.88 -16.49
N ALA A 425 -26.02 11.43 -16.22
CA ALA A 425 -26.63 11.48 -14.90
C ALA A 425 -25.88 10.65 -13.85
N TYR A 426 -25.06 9.70 -14.28
CA TYR A 426 -24.24 8.85 -13.42
C TYR A 426 -22.74 9.10 -13.60
N ALA A 427 -22.31 10.15 -14.31
CA ALA A 427 -20.89 10.47 -14.49
C ALA A 427 -20.13 10.62 -13.16
N TRP A 428 -20.84 11.04 -12.10
CA TRP A 428 -20.33 11.08 -10.73
C TRP A 428 -19.79 9.74 -10.25
N SER A 429 -20.31 8.59 -10.67
CA SER A 429 -19.84 7.28 -10.20
C SER A 429 -18.40 6.96 -10.61
N THR A 430 -17.84 7.71 -11.55
CA THR A 430 -16.49 7.51 -12.11
C THR A 430 -15.59 8.73 -11.89
N PRO A 431 -15.28 9.11 -10.63
CA PRO A 431 -14.68 10.40 -10.32
C PRO A 431 -13.21 10.53 -10.77
N VAL A 432 -12.57 9.41 -11.17
CA VAL A 432 -11.23 9.41 -11.76
C VAL A 432 -11.12 10.36 -12.96
N PHE A 433 -12.20 10.53 -13.73
CA PHE A 433 -12.22 11.42 -14.89
C PHE A 433 -12.43 12.90 -14.55
N TYR A 434 -12.69 13.24 -13.29
CA TYR A 434 -12.58 14.63 -12.82
C TYR A 434 -11.13 15.00 -12.49
N LEU A 435 -10.28 14.02 -12.20
CA LEU A 435 -8.84 14.22 -11.96
C LEU A 435 -8.03 14.12 -13.25
N PHE A 436 -8.41 13.19 -14.12
CA PHE A 436 -7.74 12.89 -15.38
C PHE A 436 -8.74 13.04 -16.54
N PRO A 437 -9.21 14.28 -16.83
CA PRO A 437 -10.22 14.52 -17.85
C PRO A 437 -9.77 14.16 -19.27
N GLU A 438 -8.46 14.03 -19.51
CA GLU A 438 -7.90 13.59 -20.77
C GLU A 438 -8.00 12.07 -21.00
N LYS A 439 -8.39 11.30 -19.98
CA LYS A 439 -8.53 9.85 -20.07
C LYS A 439 -9.98 9.47 -20.36
N GLU A 440 -10.14 8.41 -21.14
CA GLU A 440 -11.42 7.74 -21.39
C GLU A 440 -11.54 6.40 -20.64
N GLU A 441 -10.38 5.82 -20.30
CA GLU A 441 -10.26 4.57 -19.59
C GLU A 441 -9.23 4.69 -18.48
N TRP A 442 -9.54 4.10 -17.33
CA TRP A 442 -8.64 3.93 -16.20
C TRP A 442 -8.56 2.46 -15.81
N ARG A 443 -7.43 1.83 -16.08
CA ARG A 443 -7.14 0.45 -15.67
C ARG A 443 -6.56 0.45 -14.26
N THR A 444 -7.27 -0.13 -13.29
CA THR A 444 -6.82 -0.09 -11.89
C THR A 444 -5.65 -1.00 -11.62
N ARG A 445 -5.41 -1.98 -12.51
CA ARG A 445 -4.47 -3.09 -12.33
C ARG A 445 -4.84 -4.02 -11.18
N ASP A 446 -6.07 -3.92 -10.68
CA ASP A 446 -6.61 -4.84 -9.68
C ASP A 446 -7.31 -6.00 -10.40
N LEU A 447 -7.00 -7.23 -9.97
CA LEU A 447 -7.51 -8.46 -10.53
C LEU A 447 -8.56 -9.07 -9.61
N PHE A 448 -9.66 -9.49 -10.21
CA PHE A 448 -10.81 -10.06 -9.53
C PHE A 448 -11.16 -11.43 -10.10
N SER A 449 -11.61 -12.33 -9.23
CA SER A 449 -12.23 -13.60 -9.61
C SER A 449 -13.75 -13.50 -9.42
N ARG A 450 -14.50 -14.17 -10.29
CA ARG A 450 -15.96 -14.27 -10.19
C ARG A 450 -16.32 -15.41 -9.25
N CYS A 451 -17.30 -15.21 -8.37
CA CYS A 451 -17.83 -16.28 -7.55
C CYS A 451 -18.45 -17.40 -8.41
N THR A 452 -18.09 -18.65 -8.11
CA THR A 452 -18.56 -19.84 -8.83
C THR A 452 -19.77 -20.51 -8.18
N ASP A 453 -20.21 -20.02 -7.03
CA ASP A 453 -21.31 -20.63 -6.28
C ASP A 453 -22.65 -20.41 -7.01
N PRO A 454 -23.54 -21.42 -7.06
CA PRO A 454 -24.81 -21.31 -7.77
C PRO A 454 -25.65 -20.12 -7.28
N GLY A 455 -25.99 -19.21 -8.20
CA GLY A 455 -26.78 -18.00 -7.90
C GLY A 455 -25.97 -16.78 -7.48
N PHE A 456 -24.64 -16.88 -7.34
CA PHE A 456 -23.77 -15.81 -6.83
C PHE A 456 -22.77 -15.27 -7.86
N SER A 457 -22.95 -15.54 -9.14
CA SER A 457 -22.03 -15.11 -10.23
C SER A 457 -21.91 -13.59 -10.42
N HIS A 458 -22.74 -12.79 -9.75
CA HIS A 458 -22.65 -11.33 -9.68
C HIS A 458 -21.64 -10.84 -8.62
N LEU A 459 -21.16 -11.74 -7.76
CA LEU A 459 -20.17 -11.45 -6.72
C LEU A 459 -18.74 -11.63 -7.25
N TRP A 460 -17.84 -10.79 -6.75
CA TRP A 460 -16.46 -10.71 -7.18
C TRP A 460 -15.50 -10.64 -5.99
N LYS A 461 -14.36 -11.31 -6.08
CA LYS A 461 -13.34 -11.28 -5.03
C LYS A 461 -12.09 -10.63 -5.58
N PHE A 462 -11.53 -9.68 -4.83
CA PHE A 462 -10.20 -9.16 -5.15
C PHE A 462 -9.16 -10.25 -4.90
N GLU A 463 -8.30 -10.49 -5.89
CA GLU A 463 -7.30 -11.56 -5.85
C GLU A 463 -5.88 -11.03 -5.73
N SER A 464 -5.54 -9.99 -6.50
CA SER A 464 -4.20 -9.40 -6.53
C SER A 464 -4.15 -8.14 -7.38
N ARG A 465 -3.00 -7.48 -7.39
CA ARG A 465 -2.65 -6.54 -8.45
C ARG A 465 -1.87 -7.23 -9.56
N VAL A 466 -2.01 -6.76 -10.79
CA VAL A 466 -1.13 -7.12 -11.91
C VAL A 466 0.33 -6.92 -11.54
N ASP A 467 0.64 -5.82 -10.84
CA ASP A 467 2.00 -5.48 -10.42
C ASP A 467 2.52 -6.36 -9.25
N ASP A 468 1.64 -7.07 -8.53
CA ASP A 468 1.99 -7.96 -7.40
C ASP A 468 2.15 -9.43 -7.82
N ILE A 469 1.83 -9.77 -9.07
CA ILE A 469 2.09 -11.10 -9.63
C ILE A 469 3.61 -11.29 -9.74
N LEU A 470 4.13 -12.30 -9.03
CA LEU A 470 5.53 -12.68 -9.15
C LEU A 470 5.71 -13.45 -10.46
N ILE A 471 6.58 -12.95 -11.32
CA ILE A 471 7.04 -13.67 -12.50
C ILE A 471 8.35 -14.35 -12.13
N LEU A 472 8.34 -15.68 -12.06
CA LEU A 472 9.52 -16.50 -11.83
C LEU A 472 10.43 -16.49 -13.07
N ASN A 473 11.68 -16.90 -12.94
CA ASN A 473 12.63 -16.90 -14.07
C ASN A 473 12.29 -17.93 -15.17
N ASN A 474 11.37 -18.85 -14.89
CA ASN A 474 10.77 -19.79 -15.85
C ASN A 474 9.48 -19.23 -16.50
N ALA A 475 9.22 -17.92 -16.34
CA ALA A 475 8.03 -17.21 -16.79
C ALA A 475 6.70 -17.69 -16.18
N LEU A 476 6.73 -18.61 -15.21
CA LEU A 476 5.53 -18.97 -14.45
C LEU A 476 5.12 -17.82 -13.54
N LYS A 477 3.82 -17.56 -13.50
CA LYS A 477 3.22 -16.52 -12.68
C LYS A 477 2.77 -17.11 -11.35
N VAL A 478 3.01 -16.39 -10.28
CA VAL A 478 2.58 -16.72 -8.93
C VAL A 478 1.84 -15.53 -8.34
N ASN A 479 0.60 -15.75 -7.91
CA ASN A 479 -0.09 -14.80 -7.05
C ASN A 479 0.31 -15.11 -5.59
N PRO A 480 1.11 -14.26 -4.93
CA PRO A 480 1.59 -14.52 -3.58
C PRO A 480 0.46 -14.49 -2.53
N LEU A 481 -0.67 -13.84 -2.82
CA LEU A 481 -1.74 -13.62 -1.84
C LEU A 481 -2.48 -14.91 -1.45
N HIS A 482 -2.51 -15.93 -2.31
CA HIS A 482 -3.07 -17.24 -1.97
C HIS A 482 -2.29 -17.94 -0.84
N ILE A 483 -1.04 -17.53 -0.60
CA ILE A 483 -0.21 -18.04 0.50
C ILE A 483 -0.24 -17.07 1.68
N GLU A 484 -0.09 -15.77 1.40
CA GLU A 484 0.02 -14.74 2.44
C GLU A 484 -1.27 -14.55 3.23
N VAL A 485 -2.44 -14.48 2.57
CA VAL A 485 -3.70 -14.14 3.23
C VAL A 485 -4.13 -15.21 4.25
N PRO A 486 -4.08 -16.52 3.95
CA PRO A 486 -4.35 -17.55 4.96
C PRO A 486 -3.41 -17.45 6.16
N LEU A 487 -2.12 -17.17 5.92
CA LEU A 487 -1.11 -17.06 6.97
C LEU A 487 -1.29 -15.84 7.87
N LEU A 488 -1.92 -14.76 7.40
CA LEU A 488 -2.21 -13.59 8.24
C LEU A 488 -3.17 -13.90 9.40
N SER A 489 -3.92 -15.00 9.33
CA SER A 489 -4.80 -15.45 10.42
C SER A 489 -4.07 -16.18 11.55
N GLN A 490 -2.79 -16.54 11.38
CA GLN A 490 -2.00 -17.28 12.37
C GLN A 490 -1.58 -16.34 13.53
N PRO A 491 -2.00 -16.61 14.78
CA PRO A 491 -1.69 -15.76 15.94
C PRO A 491 -0.20 -15.45 16.16
N LEU A 492 0.70 -16.34 15.75
CA LEU A 492 2.14 -16.15 15.88
C LEU A 492 2.73 -15.12 14.89
N LEU A 493 2.00 -14.77 13.84
CA LEU A 493 2.47 -13.86 12.79
C LEU A 493 1.94 -12.43 12.96
N LYS A 494 2.82 -11.46 12.72
CA LYS A 494 2.55 -10.02 12.59
C LYS A 494 2.54 -9.58 11.13
N GLY A 495 3.25 -10.30 10.27
CA GLY A 495 3.38 -10.02 8.84
C GLY A 495 3.95 -11.22 8.10
N VAL A 496 3.59 -11.33 6.83
CA VAL A 496 4.07 -12.37 5.93
C VAL A 496 4.28 -11.78 4.55
N MET A 497 5.32 -12.21 3.84
CA MET A 497 5.57 -11.79 2.47
C MET A 497 6.29 -12.88 1.67
N VAL A 498 5.64 -13.37 0.61
CA VAL A 498 6.23 -14.25 -0.39
C VAL A 498 7.12 -13.44 -1.35
N PHE A 499 8.33 -13.93 -1.60
CA PHE A 499 9.24 -13.41 -2.62
C PHE A 499 9.48 -14.47 -3.70
N GLY A 500 10.06 -14.07 -4.83
CA GLY A 500 10.36 -15.01 -5.92
C GLY A 500 10.46 -14.38 -7.31
N ALA A 501 10.15 -13.09 -7.47
CA ALA A 501 10.28 -12.41 -8.76
C ALA A 501 11.70 -12.56 -9.33
N GLY A 502 11.81 -13.08 -10.56
CA GLY A 502 13.09 -13.38 -11.21
C GLY A 502 13.87 -14.56 -10.61
N LYS A 503 13.26 -15.36 -9.73
CA LYS A 503 13.87 -16.54 -9.08
C LYS A 503 13.25 -17.84 -9.60
N VAL A 504 13.91 -18.97 -9.35
CA VAL A 504 13.45 -20.32 -9.78
C VAL A 504 12.26 -20.80 -8.96
N ARG A 505 12.18 -20.39 -7.70
CA ARG A 505 11.14 -20.78 -6.74
C ARG A 505 10.72 -19.58 -5.88
N CYS A 506 9.54 -19.69 -5.31
CA CYS A 506 9.09 -18.78 -4.26
C CYS A 506 9.73 -19.11 -2.91
N GLY A 507 10.01 -18.07 -2.14
CA GLY A 507 10.34 -18.15 -0.73
C GLY A 507 9.45 -17.23 0.09
N ILE A 508 9.61 -17.20 1.41
CA ILE A 508 8.73 -16.45 2.30
C ILE A 508 9.49 -15.76 3.43
N LEU A 509 9.10 -14.53 3.73
CA LEU A 509 9.47 -13.79 4.94
C LEU A 509 8.36 -13.94 5.97
N LEU A 510 8.70 -14.42 7.17
CA LEU A 510 7.79 -14.56 8.30
C LEU A 510 8.19 -13.57 9.40
N GLU A 511 7.31 -12.62 9.72
CA GLU A 511 7.50 -11.68 10.81
C GLU A 511 6.69 -12.12 12.02
N ALA A 512 7.41 -12.50 13.09
CA ALA A 512 6.81 -12.91 14.35
C ALA A 512 6.07 -11.76 15.03
N ARG A 513 5.02 -12.11 15.76
CA ARG A 513 4.31 -11.19 16.65
C ARG A 513 5.08 -10.93 17.94
N ASP A 514 5.90 -11.88 18.39
CA ASP A 514 6.89 -11.68 19.43
C ASP A 514 8.01 -10.76 18.91
N GLU A 515 8.24 -9.65 19.60
CA GLU A 515 9.23 -8.63 19.20
C GLU A 515 10.64 -8.92 19.75
N ARG A 516 10.85 -10.05 20.44
CA ARG A 516 12.18 -10.51 20.87
C ARG A 516 13.01 -10.96 19.66
N VAL A 517 14.31 -10.64 19.70
CA VAL A 517 15.26 -11.19 18.73
C VAL A 517 15.43 -12.67 19.04
N LEU A 518 14.94 -13.53 18.13
CA LEU A 518 15.05 -14.97 18.26
C LEU A 518 16.46 -15.45 17.89
N GLY A 519 17.03 -16.33 18.71
CA GLY A 519 18.22 -17.12 18.39
C GLY A 519 17.96 -18.13 17.27
N ALA A 520 19.00 -18.84 16.82
CA ALA A 520 18.87 -19.80 15.71
C ALA A 520 17.87 -20.93 16.01
N ASP A 521 17.97 -21.54 17.20
CA ASP A 521 17.07 -22.63 17.61
C ASP A 521 15.63 -22.15 17.79
N GLU A 522 15.44 -20.95 18.36
CA GLU A 522 14.12 -20.33 18.53
C GLU A 522 13.48 -19.95 17.18
N LYS A 523 14.28 -19.53 16.20
CA LYS A 523 13.79 -19.29 14.82
C LYS A 523 13.29 -20.58 14.19
N GLU A 524 14.02 -21.69 14.40
CA GLU A 524 13.62 -22.99 13.88
C GLU A 524 12.32 -23.48 14.53
N GLU A 525 12.19 -23.38 15.85
CA GLU A 525 10.96 -23.71 16.58
C GLU A 525 9.75 -22.85 16.13
N PHE A 526 9.99 -21.56 15.89
CA PHE A 526 8.98 -20.66 15.34
C PHE A 526 8.56 -21.09 13.93
N VAL A 527 9.51 -21.42 13.05
CA VAL A 527 9.20 -21.94 11.71
C VAL A 527 8.44 -23.25 11.81
N GLU A 528 8.84 -24.18 12.68
CA GLU A 528 8.12 -25.44 12.91
C GLU A 528 6.67 -25.23 13.34
N SER A 529 6.42 -24.22 14.18
CA SER A 529 5.09 -23.88 14.66
C SER A 529 4.18 -23.32 13.55
N VAL A 530 4.75 -22.55 12.61
CA VAL A 530 4.01 -21.90 11.52
C VAL A 530 3.94 -22.77 10.26
N TRP A 531 4.90 -23.68 10.06
CA TRP A 531 5.02 -24.50 8.85
C TRP A 531 3.76 -25.29 8.46
N PRO A 532 2.98 -25.87 9.40
CA PRO A 532 1.72 -26.53 9.06
C PRO A 532 0.72 -25.63 8.34
N ASP A 533 0.67 -24.32 8.65
CA ASP A 533 -0.16 -23.36 7.93
C ASP A 533 0.37 -23.08 6.51
N VAL A 534 1.69 -23.00 6.36
CA VAL A 534 2.33 -22.83 5.04
C VAL A 534 2.00 -24.02 4.14
N VAL A 535 2.11 -25.24 4.69
CA VAL A 535 1.74 -26.48 3.99
C VAL A 535 0.24 -26.52 3.66
N ARG A 536 -0.64 -26.02 4.54
CA ARG A 536 -2.08 -25.89 4.20
C ARG A 536 -2.30 -24.95 3.02
N ALA A 537 -1.63 -23.80 3.00
CA ALA A 537 -1.73 -22.85 1.90
C ALA A 537 -1.22 -23.41 0.56
N HIS A 538 -0.33 -24.42 0.57
CA HIS A 538 0.11 -25.11 -0.65
C HIS A 538 -1.01 -25.85 -1.42
N ASN A 539 -2.15 -26.10 -0.78
CA ASN A 539 -3.31 -26.71 -1.44
C ASN A 539 -4.05 -25.72 -2.36
N GLU A 540 -3.87 -24.41 -2.12
CA GLU A 540 -4.52 -23.34 -2.88
C GLU A 540 -3.67 -22.86 -4.06
N VAL A 541 -2.46 -23.41 -4.24
CA VAL A 541 -1.51 -22.95 -5.25
C VAL A 541 -0.90 -24.10 -6.06
N PRO A 542 -0.54 -23.85 -7.33
CA PRO A 542 0.17 -24.84 -8.15
C PRO A 542 1.56 -25.15 -7.60
N GLU A 543 2.11 -26.30 -8.00
CA GLU A 543 3.39 -26.83 -7.47
C GLU A 543 4.54 -25.81 -7.54
N HIS A 544 4.64 -25.06 -8.64
CA HIS A 544 5.71 -24.07 -8.84
C HIS A 544 5.63 -22.85 -7.91
N ALA A 545 4.47 -22.61 -7.28
CA ALA A 545 4.25 -21.53 -6.33
C ALA A 545 4.47 -21.94 -4.88
N ARG A 546 4.58 -23.26 -4.59
CA ARG A 546 4.75 -23.77 -3.23
C ARG A 546 6.09 -23.33 -2.64
N ILE A 547 6.07 -22.96 -1.37
CA ILE A 547 7.24 -22.52 -0.62
C ILE A 547 8.03 -23.75 -0.17
N HIS A 548 9.32 -23.77 -0.45
CA HIS A 548 10.22 -24.77 0.13
C HIS A 548 10.67 -24.32 1.51
N ARG A 549 10.83 -25.25 2.45
CA ARG A 549 11.21 -24.93 3.83
C ARG A 549 12.55 -24.21 3.92
N ASP A 550 13.48 -24.60 3.06
CA ASP A 550 14.80 -23.97 2.93
C ASP A 550 14.77 -22.55 2.36
N LEU A 551 13.61 -22.03 1.95
CA LEU A 551 13.42 -20.66 1.44
C LEU A 551 12.60 -19.80 2.40
N VAL A 552 12.58 -20.18 3.68
CA VAL A 552 11.94 -19.43 4.76
C VAL A 552 12.96 -18.50 5.42
N ILE A 553 12.61 -17.23 5.57
CA ILE A 553 13.39 -16.23 6.30
C ILE A 553 12.53 -15.73 7.46
N VAL A 554 13.03 -15.88 8.69
CA VAL A 554 12.43 -15.23 9.87
C VAL A 554 12.96 -13.81 9.97
N VAL A 555 12.04 -12.84 9.94
CA VAL A 555 12.34 -11.41 9.99
C VAL A 555 12.94 -11.02 11.34
N ASP A 556 14.02 -10.25 11.31
CA ASP A 556 14.61 -9.65 12.51
C ASP A 556 13.70 -8.50 13.01
N PRO A 557 13.26 -8.48 14.28
CA PRO A 557 12.41 -7.40 14.80
C PRO A 557 13.09 -6.02 14.77
N LYS A 558 14.43 -5.95 14.71
CA LYS A 558 15.18 -4.69 14.53
C LYS A 558 15.13 -4.15 13.09
N LYS A 559 14.74 -5.00 12.15
CA LYS A 559 14.57 -4.69 10.73
C LYS A 559 13.21 -5.24 10.30
N PRO A 560 12.09 -4.65 10.74
CA PRO A 560 10.75 -5.18 10.45
C PRO A 560 10.35 -4.98 9.00
N LEU A 561 9.30 -5.68 8.54
CA LEU A 561 8.78 -5.49 7.19
C LEU A 561 8.25 -4.06 7.01
N PRO A 562 8.64 -3.35 5.92
CA PRO A 562 8.17 -2.01 5.64
C PRO A 562 6.68 -2.04 5.35
N ARG A 563 5.92 -1.17 6.02
CA ARG A 563 4.47 -1.09 5.91
C ARG A 563 4.02 0.25 5.36
N SER A 564 2.92 0.23 4.64
CA SER A 564 2.23 1.43 4.20
C SER A 564 1.57 2.14 5.40
N VAL A 565 1.01 3.31 5.15
CA VAL A 565 0.17 4.03 6.12
C VAL A 565 -1.03 3.20 6.59
N LYS A 566 -1.50 2.23 5.78
CA LYS A 566 -2.57 1.28 6.08
C LYS A 566 -2.10 0.01 6.81
N MET A 567 -0.85 -0.01 7.28
CA MET A 567 -0.23 -1.13 7.99
C MET A 567 -0.01 -2.43 7.17
N GLY A 568 -0.39 -2.46 5.90
CA GLY A 568 -0.04 -3.56 4.98
C GLY A 568 1.43 -3.51 4.53
N VAL A 569 2.06 -4.68 4.34
CA VAL A 569 3.46 -4.81 3.89
C VAL A 569 3.63 -4.27 2.47
N VAL A 570 4.68 -3.48 2.23
CA VAL A 570 5.01 -2.95 0.90
C VAL A 570 6.06 -3.84 0.25
N ARG A 571 5.62 -4.72 -0.65
CA ARG A 571 6.46 -5.78 -1.25
C ARG A 571 7.74 -5.26 -1.90
N SER A 572 7.67 -4.22 -2.73
CA SER A 572 8.84 -3.67 -3.42
C SER A 572 9.90 -3.14 -2.45
N LEU A 573 9.49 -2.42 -1.40
CA LEU A 573 10.38 -1.93 -0.36
C LEU A 573 10.97 -3.08 0.45
N ALA A 574 10.15 -4.08 0.79
CA ALA A 574 10.61 -5.25 1.53
C ALA A 574 11.59 -6.09 0.70
N THR A 575 11.32 -6.36 -0.58
CA THR A 575 12.27 -7.04 -1.47
C THR A 575 13.59 -6.29 -1.58
N THR A 576 13.56 -4.95 -1.62
CA THR A 576 14.79 -4.14 -1.61
C THR A 576 15.51 -4.23 -0.26
N LEU A 577 14.77 -4.13 0.85
CA LEU A 577 15.30 -4.14 2.20
C LEU A 577 15.95 -5.49 2.54
N TYR A 578 15.37 -6.60 2.12
CA TYR A 578 15.85 -7.97 2.38
C TYR A 578 16.58 -8.59 1.18
N ALA A 579 17.01 -7.80 0.20
CA ALA A 579 17.63 -8.30 -1.02
C ALA A 579 18.80 -9.25 -0.72
N LYS A 580 19.63 -8.88 0.28
CA LYS A 580 20.77 -9.68 0.74
C LYS A 580 20.33 -11.03 1.32
N GLU A 581 19.41 -11.03 2.29
CA GLU A 581 18.94 -12.25 2.95
C GLU A 581 18.20 -13.19 1.97
N ILE A 582 17.43 -12.62 1.04
CA ILE A 582 16.79 -13.35 -0.05
C ILE A 582 17.84 -14.00 -0.96
N GLU A 583 18.90 -13.29 -1.30
CA GLU A 583 19.98 -13.86 -2.11
C GLU A 583 20.71 -14.97 -1.36
N GLU A 584 21.06 -14.75 -0.09
CA GLU A 584 21.75 -15.74 0.76
C GLU A 584 20.95 -17.02 0.92
N VAL A 585 19.64 -16.93 1.19
CA VAL A 585 18.79 -18.12 1.37
C VAL A 585 18.62 -18.89 0.05
N ILE A 586 18.50 -18.18 -1.08
CA ILE A 586 18.42 -18.81 -2.40
C ILE A 586 19.73 -19.52 -2.75
N MET A 587 20.87 -18.90 -2.47
CA MET A 587 22.19 -19.51 -2.66
C MET A 587 22.36 -20.75 -1.76
N ALA A 588 21.94 -20.67 -0.50
CA ALA A 588 21.97 -21.79 0.43
C ALA A 588 21.09 -22.97 -0.04
N ALA A 589 19.85 -22.69 -0.44
CA ALA A 589 18.92 -23.70 -0.95
C ALA A 589 19.39 -24.32 -2.28
N ALA A 590 20.16 -23.58 -3.08
CA ALA A 590 20.83 -24.10 -4.27
C ALA A 590 22.10 -24.93 -3.96
N GLY A 591 22.47 -25.09 -2.68
CA GLY A 591 23.67 -25.82 -2.25
C GLY A 591 24.98 -25.07 -2.44
N LEU A 592 24.94 -23.74 -2.60
CA LEU A 592 26.10 -22.91 -2.92
C LEU A 592 26.82 -22.32 -1.69
N ASN A 593 26.21 -22.39 -0.49
CA ASN A 593 26.82 -21.88 0.76
C ASN A 593 27.58 -22.94 1.59
N THR A 594 27.64 -24.21 1.19
CA THR A 594 28.22 -25.27 2.04
C THR A 594 29.21 -26.18 1.34
N ARG A 595 29.88 -25.71 0.29
CA ARG A 595 31.16 -26.30 -0.13
C ARG A 595 32.11 -25.16 -0.49
N PRO A 596 33.32 -25.05 0.11
CA PRO A 596 34.42 -24.51 -0.68
C PRO A 596 34.37 -25.31 -1.97
N VAL A 597 34.34 -24.64 -3.12
CA VAL A 597 34.49 -25.33 -4.42
C VAL A 597 35.70 -26.23 -4.21
N ASN A 598 35.44 -27.53 -4.05
CA ASN A 598 36.48 -28.48 -3.77
C ASN A 598 37.13 -28.59 -5.14
N SER A 599 38.12 -27.73 -5.34
CA SER A 599 38.70 -27.30 -6.61
C SER A 599 39.45 -28.42 -7.32
N ASN A 600 39.28 -29.67 -6.90
CA ASN A 600 40.12 -30.78 -7.32
C ASN A 600 39.83 -31.29 -8.73
N THR A 601 38.70 -30.97 -9.35
CA THR A 601 38.41 -31.40 -10.73
C THR A 601 38.69 -30.35 -11.81
N PHE A 602 38.69 -29.05 -11.49
CA PHE A 602 38.93 -27.98 -12.49
C PHE A 602 40.27 -27.24 -12.35
N SER A 603 40.90 -27.20 -11.16
CA SER A 603 42.29 -26.75 -11.02
C SER A 603 43.26 -27.63 -11.83
N GLN A 604 42.87 -28.86 -12.15
CA GLN A 604 43.64 -29.77 -12.99
C GLN A 604 43.63 -29.40 -14.48
N GLN A 605 42.66 -28.61 -14.98
CA GLN A 605 42.55 -28.28 -16.41
C GLN A 605 43.04 -26.87 -16.78
N LEU A 606 42.75 -25.85 -15.96
CA LEU A 606 43.29 -24.50 -16.16
C LEU A 606 44.68 -24.34 -15.51
N GLY A 607 44.98 -25.16 -14.50
CA GLY A 607 46.19 -25.07 -13.69
C GLY A 607 45.92 -24.48 -12.31
N PRO A 608 46.77 -24.79 -11.31
CA PRO A 608 46.58 -24.38 -9.91
C PRO A 608 46.69 -22.86 -9.69
N ASP A 609 47.28 -22.16 -10.65
CA ASP A 609 47.47 -20.71 -10.63
C ASP A 609 46.20 -19.93 -11.01
N TRP A 610 45.15 -20.60 -11.50
CA TRP A 610 43.87 -19.95 -11.83
C TRP A 610 42.88 -20.03 -10.67
N LYS A 611 42.31 -18.89 -10.28
CA LYS A 611 41.35 -18.79 -9.16
C LYS A 611 40.03 -18.19 -9.60
N ALA A 612 38.93 -18.81 -9.19
CA ALA A 612 37.60 -18.21 -9.30
C ALA A 612 37.53 -16.99 -8.37
N ILE A 613 37.20 -15.83 -8.93
CA ILE A 613 37.13 -14.57 -8.18
C ILE A 613 35.71 -14.01 -8.08
N LYS A 614 34.81 -14.37 -9.00
CA LYS A 614 33.45 -13.82 -9.02
C LYS A 614 32.44 -14.73 -9.71
N LEU A 615 31.19 -14.75 -9.26
CA LEU A 615 30.08 -15.35 -10.01
C LEU A 615 29.49 -14.32 -10.98
N LEU A 616 29.37 -14.68 -12.26
CA LEU A 616 28.86 -13.81 -13.33
C LEU A 616 27.40 -14.08 -13.69
N GLY A 617 26.87 -15.27 -13.41
CA GLY A 617 25.47 -15.60 -13.65
C GLY A 617 25.15 -17.06 -13.41
N THR A 618 23.86 -17.38 -13.27
CA THR A 618 23.36 -18.75 -13.12
C THR A 618 22.32 -19.03 -14.19
N GLY A 619 22.40 -20.21 -14.82
CA GLY A 619 21.45 -20.66 -15.84
C GLY A 619 20.97 -22.07 -15.55
N SER A 620 19.97 -22.54 -16.30
CA SER A 620 19.21 -23.79 -16.06
C SER A 620 20.05 -25.05 -15.82
N ASN A 621 21.29 -25.11 -16.31
CA ASN A 621 22.15 -26.30 -16.17
C ASN A 621 23.53 -26.02 -15.53
N GLY A 622 23.77 -24.82 -14.98
CA GLY A 622 25.09 -24.49 -14.43
C GLY A 622 25.36 -23.03 -14.11
N ILE A 623 26.52 -22.76 -13.53
CA ILE A 623 26.98 -21.42 -13.13
C ILE A 623 28.03 -20.87 -14.09
N VAL A 624 28.08 -19.56 -14.29
CA VAL A 624 29.19 -18.86 -14.97
C VAL A 624 29.97 -18.10 -13.90
N SER A 625 31.28 -18.34 -13.82
CA SER A 625 32.17 -17.67 -12.87
C SER A 625 33.35 -17.02 -13.60
N LEU A 626 33.82 -15.87 -13.14
CA LEU A 626 35.06 -15.22 -13.57
C LEU A 626 36.24 -15.82 -12.81
N TRP A 627 37.28 -16.17 -13.55
CA TRP A 627 38.52 -16.74 -13.05
C TRP A 627 39.69 -15.87 -13.49
N GLU A 628 40.71 -15.76 -12.64
CA GLU A 628 41.93 -15.00 -12.93
C GLU A 628 43.20 -15.82 -12.69
N TYR A 629 44.24 -15.54 -13.48
CA TYR A 629 45.56 -16.11 -13.30
C TYR A 629 46.33 -15.34 -12.22
N HIS A 630 46.64 -16.02 -11.12
CA HIS A 630 47.33 -15.49 -9.95
C HIS A 630 48.72 -16.13 -9.76
N GLY A 631 49.26 -16.75 -10.82
CA GLY A 631 50.60 -17.34 -10.83
C GLY A 631 51.71 -16.33 -11.15
N ASP A 632 52.90 -16.83 -11.47
CA ASP A 632 54.07 -16.00 -11.80
C ASP A 632 53.81 -15.13 -13.03
N SER A 633 53.90 -13.80 -12.88
CA SER A 633 53.70 -12.81 -13.94
C SER A 633 54.59 -13.02 -15.18
N THR A 634 55.76 -13.65 -15.03
CA THR A 634 56.66 -13.96 -16.16
C THR A 634 56.24 -15.20 -16.96
N LYS A 635 55.29 -15.97 -16.43
CA LYS A 635 54.69 -17.17 -17.03
C LYS A 635 53.20 -17.01 -17.29
N ALA A 636 52.67 -15.80 -17.10
CA ALA A 636 51.26 -15.53 -17.26
C ALA A 636 50.81 -15.85 -18.70
N PRO A 637 49.70 -16.59 -18.87
CA PRO A 637 49.12 -16.78 -20.18
C PRO A 637 48.68 -15.43 -20.77
N PRO A 638 48.59 -15.30 -22.10
CA PRO A 638 48.19 -14.04 -22.77
C PRO A 638 46.81 -13.51 -22.34
N ILE A 639 45.96 -14.39 -21.82
CA ILE A 639 44.68 -14.06 -21.21
C ILE A 639 44.82 -14.37 -19.73
N THR A 640 44.62 -13.38 -18.87
CA THR A 640 44.73 -13.51 -17.41
C THR A 640 43.38 -13.53 -16.70
N SER A 641 42.27 -13.38 -17.44
CA SER A 641 40.90 -13.41 -16.90
C SER A 641 39.98 -14.17 -17.86
N VAL A 642 39.21 -15.14 -17.38
CA VAL A 642 38.31 -15.98 -18.19
C VAL A 642 36.98 -16.22 -17.50
N ALA A 643 35.89 -16.29 -18.27
CA ALA A 643 34.59 -16.74 -17.77
C ALA A 643 34.43 -18.25 -17.98
N VAL A 644 34.13 -18.99 -16.91
CA VAL A 644 34.02 -20.45 -16.89
C VAL A 644 32.58 -20.85 -16.59
N LYS A 645 31.94 -21.58 -17.52
CA LYS A 645 30.64 -22.24 -17.30
C LYS A 645 30.85 -23.62 -16.69
N GLN A 646 30.30 -23.84 -15.50
CA GLN A 646 30.33 -25.12 -14.80
C GLN A 646 28.94 -25.74 -14.80
N TYR A 647 28.82 -27.02 -15.19
CA TYR A 647 27.57 -27.76 -15.20
C TYR A 647 27.37 -28.58 -13.92
N LEU A 648 26.13 -28.69 -13.44
CA LEU A 648 25.75 -29.56 -12.33
C LEU A 648 25.51 -30.98 -12.86
N SER A 649 26.28 -31.95 -12.40
CA SER A 649 26.52 -33.23 -13.10
C SER A 649 25.40 -34.28 -13.03
N THR A 650 24.11 -33.90 -12.92
CA THR A 650 23.04 -34.90 -12.72
C THR A 650 21.85 -34.84 -13.67
N ASN A 651 21.75 -33.87 -14.60
CA ASN A 651 20.63 -33.84 -15.57
C ASN A 651 21.05 -33.32 -16.95
N LEU A 652 21.98 -34.01 -17.62
CA LEU A 652 22.17 -33.77 -19.06
C LEU A 652 21.01 -34.42 -19.83
N PRO A 653 20.30 -33.67 -20.70
CA PRO A 653 19.44 -34.29 -21.71
C PRO A 653 20.30 -35.24 -22.54
N LYS A 654 19.82 -36.48 -22.75
CA LYS A 654 20.55 -37.55 -23.45
C LYS A 654 21.24 -37.16 -24.78
N PRO A 655 20.75 -36.20 -25.59
CA PRO A 655 21.48 -35.79 -26.82
C PRO A 655 22.85 -35.15 -26.56
N LEU A 656 23.11 -34.61 -25.37
CA LEU A 656 24.40 -33.98 -25.02
C LEU A 656 25.41 -34.95 -24.41
N ALA A 657 24.98 -36.10 -23.89
CA ALA A 657 25.89 -37.05 -23.24
C ALA A 657 26.82 -37.76 -24.24
N GLU A 658 26.42 -37.86 -25.51
CA GLU A 658 27.22 -38.51 -26.57
C GLU A 658 28.11 -37.51 -27.35
N ALA A 659 27.87 -36.20 -27.24
CA ALA A 659 28.61 -35.17 -27.98
C ALA A 659 29.81 -34.57 -27.21
N VAL A 660 29.99 -34.87 -25.92
CA VAL A 660 31.03 -34.26 -25.07
C VAL A 660 32.13 -35.26 -24.71
N TRP A 661 32.75 -35.85 -25.73
CA TRP A 661 34.02 -36.57 -25.61
C TRP A 661 35.01 -36.19 -26.73
N LEU A 662 35.01 -34.93 -27.17
CA LEU A 662 36.05 -34.38 -28.04
C LEU A 662 36.51 -33.02 -27.51
N ASP A 663 37.72 -33.03 -26.92
CA ASP A 663 38.61 -31.91 -26.63
C ASP A 663 38.07 -30.73 -25.81
N ALA A 664 37.94 -30.98 -24.52
CA ALA A 664 38.40 -29.99 -23.55
C ALA A 664 39.92 -29.79 -23.72
N LEU A 665 40.33 -28.87 -24.60
CA LEU A 665 41.55 -28.04 -24.52
C LEU A 665 41.81 -27.35 -25.86
N GLY A 666 41.68 -26.02 -25.89
CA GLY A 666 42.18 -25.16 -26.96
C GLY A 666 41.10 -24.49 -27.80
N LYS A 667 41.00 -23.17 -27.65
CA LYS A 667 40.12 -22.23 -28.38
C LYS A 667 38.74 -22.02 -27.73
N LEU A 668 38.73 -21.22 -26.66
CA LEU A 668 37.76 -20.13 -26.63
C LEU A 668 38.05 -19.30 -27.87
N VAL A 669 37.26 -19.46 -28.94
CA VAL A 669 37.46 -18.70 -30.18
C VAL A 669 37.21 -17.23 -29.86
N VAL A 670 38.30 -16.48 -29.74
CA VAL A 670 38.31 -15.03 -29.92
C VAL A 670 37.86 -14.80 -31.36
N MET A 671 36.60 -14.43 -31.56
CA MET A 671 36.21 -13.78 -32.81
C MET A 671 36.28 -12.28 -32.60
N ALA A 672 37.34 -11.70 -33.16
CA ALA A 672 37.35 -10.30 -33.53
C ALA A 672 36.16 -10.03 -34.47
N ARG A 673 35.55 -8.86 -34.31
CA ARG A 673 34.41 -8.38 -35.09
C ARG A 673 34.73 -8.44 -36.60
N GLY A 674 33.91 -9.14 -37.40
CA GLY A 674 33.97 -9.06 -38.87
C GLY A 674 33.77 -10.33 -39.72
N THR A 675 33.42 -11.49 -39.17
CA THR A 675 33.25 -12.75 -39.97
C THR A 675 31.79 -13.16 -40.18
N GLU A 676 30.90 -12.20 -40.39
CA GLU A 676 29.45 -12.46 -40.55
C GLU A 676 29.07 -12.95 -41.96
N ASP A 677 30.01 -13.04 -42.89
CA ASP A 677 29.77 -13.55 -44.24
C ASP A 677 30.76 -14.65 -44.62
N ALA A 678 30.32 -15.90 -44.53
CA ALA A 678 30.97 -17.03 -45.21
C ALA A 678 29.92 -17.88 -45.92
N LYS A 679 29.49 -17.41 -47.09
CA LYS A 679 28.98 -18.29 -48.16
C LYS A 679 30.14 -19.09 -48.75
N SER A 680 30.62 -20.14 -48.06
CA SER A 680 31.29 -21.31 -48.69
C SER A 680 31.68 -22.37 -47.64
N PRO A 681 31.42 -23.67 -47.88
CA PRO A 681 31.90 -24.75 -47.03
C PRO A 681 33.38 -25.03 -47.33
N ALA A 682 34.29 -24.51 -46.51
CA ALA A 682 35.68 -24.94 -46.52
C ALA A 682 35.86 -26.15 -45.59
N VAL A 683 35.95 -27.31 -46.23
CA VAL A 683 36.25 -28.64 -45.69
C VAL A 683 37.58 -28.65 -44.93
N LEU A 684 37.58 -29.12 -43.68
CA LEU A 684 38.78 -29.66 -43.03
C LEU A 684 38.66 -31.19 -42.98
N HIS A 685 39.41 -31.86 -43.85
CA HIS A 685 39.56 -33.31 -43.86
C HIS A 685 40.46 -33.76 -42.70
N GLY A 686 39.97 -34.67 -41.87
CA GLY A 686 40.78 -35.40 -40.90
C GLY A 686 39.99 -36.03 -39.76
N GLN A 687 39.38 -37.18 -40.04
CA GLN A 687 38.73 -38.13 -39.10
C GLN A 687 37.29 -37.82 -38.62
N ASN A 688 36.33 -38.46 -39.30
CA ASN A 688 35.05 -39.02 -38.84
C ASN A 688 34.34 -38.38 -37.61
N THR A 689 33.78 -37.18 -37.78
CA THR A 689 32.57 -36.78 -37.02
C THR A 689 31.58 -36.07 -37.94
N THR A 690 30.42 -36.69 -38.15
CA THR A 690 29.27 -36.17 -38.90
C THR A 690 28.44 -35.18 -38.07
N VAL A 691 29.07 -34.17 -37.46
CA VAL A 691 28.34 -33.14 -36.70
C VAL A 691 28.82 -31.76 -37.12
N GLY A 692 28.08 -31.15 -38.06
CA GLY A 692 28.28 -29.75 -38.44
C GLY A 692 27.54 -28.83 -37.47
N LEU A 693 28.27 -27.95 -36.78
CA LEU A 693 27.71 -26.86 -35.98
C LEU A 693 27.50 -25.65 -36.91
N VAL A 694 26.26 -25.23 -37.14
CA VAL A 694 25.94 -24.33 -38.29
C VAL A 694 25.60 -22.88 -37.90
N HIS A 695 25.43 -22.51 -36.62
CA HIS A 695 25.16 -21.10 -36.31
C HIS A 695 25.48 -20.69 -34.87
N TYR A 696 26.09 -19.52 -34.69
CA TYR A 696 26.15 -18.77 -33.44
C TYR A 696 25.60 -17.36 -33.70
N ASP A 697 24.67 -16.91 -32.87
CA ASP A 697 24.19 -15.52 -32.87
C ASP A 697 24.55 -14.93 -31.50
N ILE A 698 25.49 -13.97 -31.51
CA ILE A 698 25.88 -13.22 -30.32
C ILE A 698 25.09 -11.92 -30.36
N LYS A 699 23.95 -11.89 -29.65
CA LYS A 699 23.25 -10.64 -29.37
C LYS A 699 23.76 -10.07 -28.05
N LEU A 700 23.71 -8.74 -27.95
CA LEU A 700 24.21 -7.97 -26.79
C LEU A 700 23.70 -8.46 -25.42
N ASP A 701 22.59 -9.20 -25.39
CA ASP A 701 21.93 -9.64 -24.17
C ASP A 701 21.89 -11.18 -23.98
N ASN A 702 22.32 -12.00 -24.96
CA ASN A 702 22.17 -13.47 -24.90
C ASN A 702 23.21 -14.25 -25.75
N ILE A 703 23.61 -15.44 -25.26
CA ILE A 703 24.29 -16.46 -26.08
C ILE A 703 23.32 -17.62 -26.34
N PHE A 704 23.07 -17.86 -27.63
CA PHE A 704 22.22 -18.94 -28.12
C PHE A 704 23.05 -20.07 -28.73
N ILE A 705 22.80 -21.32 -28.33
CA ILE A 705 23.34 -22.50 -29.02
C ILE A 705 22.18 -23.44 -29.34
N GLY A 706 22.09 -23.88 -30.60
CA GLY A 706 21.07 -24.83 -31.06
C GLY A 706 21.50 -25.60 -32.29
N ASN A 707 20.95 -26.80 -32.46
CA ASN A 707 21.09 -27.58 -33.68
C ASN A 707 19.93 -27.25 -34.62
N ARG A 708 20.21 -27.02 -35.91
CA ARG A 708 19.19 -27.03 -36.97
C ARG A 708 19.52 -28.17 -37.91
N ASP A 709 18.77 -29.25 -37.76
CA ASP A 709 18.68 -30.30 -38.78
C ASP A 709 17.49 -29.95 -39.71
N PRO A 710 17.63 -30.06 -41.04
CA PRO A 710 16.52 -29.89 -41.99
C PRO A 710 15.24 -30.68 -41.65
N ASP A 711 15.34 -31.79 -40.90
CA ASP A 711 14.17 -32.60 -40.52
C ASP A 711 13.44 -32.08 -39.25
N HIS A 712 14.00 -31.09 -38.54
CA HIS A 712 13.56 -30.68 -37.20
C HIS A 712 13.54 -29.15 -36.98
N GLU A 713 12.88 -28.39 -37.89
CA GLU A 713 12.78 -26.91 -37.85
C GLU A 713 12.18 -26.29 -36.58
N ARG A 714 11.53 -27.09 -35.70
CA ARG A 714 10.78 -26.59 -34.53
C ARG A 714 11.42 -26.84 -33.17
N TYR A 715 12.64 -27.37 -33.07
CA TYR A 715 13.29 -27.55 -31.77
C TYR A 715 13.80 -26.21 -31.19
N PRO A 716 13.61 -25.95 -29.89
CA PRO A 716 13.94 -24.67 -29.28
C PRO A 716 15.45 -24.44 -29.20
N VAL A 717 15.86 -23.22 -29.53
CA VAL A 717 17.21 -22.70 -29.30
C VAL A 717 17.39 -22.50 -27.78
N LEU A 718 18.44 -23.08 -27.19
CA LEU A 718 18.72 -23.00 -25.76
C LEU A 718 19.49 -21.71 -25.43
N VAL A 719 18.97 -20.92 -24.49
CA VAL A 719 19.66 -19.77 -23.89
C VAL A 719 20.66 -20.28 -22.85
N LEU A 720 21.95 -20.00 -23.01
CA LEU A 720 23.00 -20.50 -22.09
C LEU A 720 23.23 -19.62 -20.86
N GLY A 721 22.73 -18.38 -20.89
CA GLY A 721 22.73 -17.45 -19.76
C GLY A 721 22.32 -16.04 -20.18
N ASP A 722 21.69 -15.34 -19.24
CA ASP A 722 21.41 -13.90 -19.31
C ASP A 722 22.56 -13.17 -18.57
N LEU A 723 23.27 -12.29 -19.26
CA LEU A 723 24.49 -11.61 -18.75
C LEU A 723 24.18 -10.22 -18.18
N GLY A 724 22.98 -10.04 -17.60
CA GLY A 724 22.64 -8.87 -16.80
C GLY A 724 23.61 -8.69 -15.62
N ASN A 725 24.39 -7.59 -15.67
CA ASN A 725 25.50 -7.15 -14.80
C ASN A 725 26.93 -7.50 -15.26
N ALA A 726 27.17 -8.49 -16.13
CA ALA A 726 28.52 -8.78 -16.63
C ALA A 726 29.04 -7.69 -17.61
N MET A 727 28.12 -6.95 -18.24
CA MET A 727 28.41 -5.91 -19.24
C MET A 727 29.17 -4.69 -18.69
N ALA A 728 29.04 -4.38 -17.40
CA ALA A 728 29.79 -3.27 -16.80
C ALA A 728 31.27 -3.62 -16.63
N GLU A 729 31.57 -4.86 -16.24
CA GLU A 729 32.94 -5.32 -15.96
C GLU A 729 33.67 -5.80 -17.22
N LEU A 730 32.97 -6.40 -18.19
CA LEU A 730 33.54 -6.77 -19.49
C LEU A 730 33.93 -5.54 -20.33
N LYS A 731 33.25 -4.40 -20.16
CA LYS A 731 33.63 -3.13 -20.83
C LYS A 731 34.98 -2.61 -20.35
N ASP A 732 35.31 -2.80 -19.08
CA ASP A 732 36.59 -2.35 -18.53
C ASP A 732 37.72 -3.31 -18.90
N ALA A 733 37.45 -4.62 -18.95
CA ALA A 733 38.41 -5.61 -19.44
C ALA A 733 38.71 -5.49 -20.95
N VAL A 734 37.70 -5.16 -21.77
CA VAL A 734 37.86 -4.98 -23.23
C VAL A 734 38.49 -3.63 -23.59
N ARG A 735 38.45 -2.63 -22.71
CA ARG A 735 39.21 -1.36 -22.88
C ARG A 735 40.70 -1.49 -22.57
N ALA A 736 41.10 -2.54 -21.86
CA ALA A 736 42.48 -2.80 -21.45
C ALA A 736 43.24 -3.73 -22.43
N ILE A 737 42.56 -4.27 -23.45
CA ILE A 737 43.11 -5.01 -24.60
C ILE A 737 43.16 -4.06 -25.79
#